data_AF-A0A6C0JUM6-F1
#
_entry.id   AF-A0A6C0JUM6-F1
#
_cell.length_a   1.000
_cell.length_b   1.000
_cell.length_c   1.000
_cell.angle_alpha   90.00
_cell.angle_beta   90.00
_cell.angle_gamma   90.00
#
_symmetry.space_group_name_H-M   'P 1'
#
loop_
_entity.id
_entity.type
_entity.pdbx_description
1 polymer ?
#
loop_
_entity_poly.entity_id
_entity_poly.type
_entity_poly.pdbx_seq_one_letter_code
_entity_poly.pdbx_strand_id
1 'polypeptide(L)'
;MIISNINPEIQFPEINTLDVDDNEYEAQLYQTHVLDRTIIIALGRPKYNYIDQQDWSKTPNVVYYPVYSIARDKVYAQIGLYEIDMERQYDILDEEGDIDVDKMNPLRLYSFVTPDYLNVITSLQPLSTPKIDTSMVEDTPAISIETAPISLQDETEQSLKETKAYKKTSAKFWVERFMHNNNYSIIENEGGGECLFASIRDGLKTIGTTVTVTELRDILAKECTEEVFQNYLFLYRTIQSNIHATLKEIKQYAKEYKEITRRIKATKDRDILLSLTKQAEGLKTSHTKAKQAYANEIELVKEYKFMTGVDSLDAFISKIKTCDFWGDTWAISTLERALNIKFILFSSDQYSSKDMDNVILCGQLNDPILQEAGVFTPEHYILLEYSGSHYRVITYKNKGALTFKELSYDVKVKIMDKCMERLAGPFYIIPEFKEFMNTMKKRLPSPYTSIMDTTVFQFYHKSADKPAPGKGVGEKIDNDASLDFIELKHIPNWRRKLDNTWIAPFELDDHRWNSVEHYYQASKFKENNPHFYLKFALDANPNEDMSKDPFIAKDTGSKLGKHKGQRLRPTEIKIDPNFYSGRHKVILKKALFAKFNQHPELKQTLLATQSALLNQFIKASEPKPYEELMETRKELR
;
A
#
# COMPACT_ATOMS: atom_id res chain seq x y z
N MET A 1 36.06 -16.66 -27.60
CA MET A 1 34.75 -16.15 -28.06
C MET A 1 33.68 -16.82 -27.21
N ILE A 2 32.62 -16.10 -26.83
CA ILE A 2 31.51 -16.64 -26.05
C ILE A 2 30.32 -16.90 -26.98
N ILE A 3 29.72 -18.09 -26.89
CA ILE A 3 28.46 -18.41 -27.58
C ILE A 3 27.28 -17.94 -26.71
N SER A 4 26.30 -17.25 -27.31
CA SER A 4 25.06 -16.83 -26.65
C SER A 4 24.24 -18.03 -26.18
N ASN A 5 23.62 -17.95 -25.00
CA ASN A 5 22.69 -18.98 -24.53
C ASN A 5 21.27 -18.78 -25.07
N ILE A 6 20.95 -17.58 -25.56
CA ILE A 6 19.64 -17.26 -26.12
C ILE A 6 19.59 -17.69 -27.60
N ASN A 7 20.64 -17.39 -28.37
CA ASN A 7 20.75 -17.81 -29.77
C ASN A 7 22.15 -18.42 -30.07
N PRO A 8 22.26 -19.75 -30.23
CA PRO A 8 23.54 -20.43 -30.49
C PRO A 8 24.30 -19.98 -31.75
N GLU A 9 23.65 -19.27 -32.68
CA GLU A 9 24.30 -18.71 -33.88
C GLU A 9 25.11 -17.43 -33.57
N ILE A 10 24.88 -16.79 -32.42
CA ILE A 10 25.57 -15.57 -32.01
C ILE A 10 26.86 -15.91 -31.27
N GLN A 11 27.97 -15.32 -31.73
CA GLN A 11 29.27 -15.40 -31.07
C GLN A 11 29.77 -14.00 -30.70
N PHE A 12 30.06 -13.80 -29.42
CA PHE A 12 30.62 -12.56 -28.91
C PHE A 12 32.16 -12.62 -28.87
N PRO A 13 32.85 -11.58 -29.38
CA PRO A 13 34.29 -11.46 -29.21
C PRO A 13 34.64 -11.25 -27.73
N GLU A 14 35.79 -11.78 -27.32
CA GLU A 14 36.36 -11.48 -26.00
C GLU A 14 37.22 -10.24 -26.14
N ILE A 15 36.82 -9.16 -25.46
CA ILE A 15 37.49 -7.86 -25.48
C ILE A 15 37.94 -7.59 -24.04
N ASN A 16 39.17 -7.13 -23.84
CA ASN A 16 39.71 -6.84 -22.51
C ASN A 16 39.91 -5.34 -22.26
N THR A 17 39.52 -4.49 -23.21
CA THR A 17 39.57 -3.02 -23.14
C THR A 17 38.17 -2.42 -22.99
N LEU A 18 38.08 -1.14 -22.59
CA LEU A 18 36.81 -0.40 -22.60
C LEU A 18 36.27 -0.29 -24.04
N ASP A 19 34.98 -0.58 -24.23
CA ASP A 19 34.30 -0.34 -25.50
C ASP A 19 34.23 1.17 -25.78
N VAL A 20 34.47 1.57 -27.02
CA VAL A 20 34.59 2.99 -27.40
C VAL A 20 33.27 3.74 -27.17
N ASP A 21 32.12 3.06 -27.29
CA ASP A 21 30.80 3.65 -27.07
C ASP A 21 30.48 3.86 -25.57
N ASP A 22 31.24 3.20 -24.69
CA ASP A 22 31.11 3.31 -23.24
C ASP A 22 32.08 4.34 -22.65
N ASN A 23 32.88 5.00 -23.49
CA ASN A 23 33.71 6.11 -23.05
C ASN A 23 32.82 7.29 -22.58
N GLU A 24 33.14 7.85 -21.42
CA GLU A 24 32.35 8.92 -20.75
C GLU A 24 30.90 8.52 -20.41
N TYR A 25 30.56 7.23 -20.43
CA TYR A 25 29.26 6.75 -19.93
C TYR A 25 29.26 6.71 -18.40
N GLU A 26 28.31 7.40 -17.77
CA GLU A 26 28.05 7.30 -16.34
C GLU A 26 27.33 5.99 -16.04
N ALA A 27 28.07 4.98 -15.59
CA ALA A 27 27.56 3.66 -15.25
C ALA A 27 27.39 3.50 -13.73
N GLN A 28 26.35 2.78 -13.32
CA GLN A 28 26.18 2.33 -11.94
C GLN A 28 27.16 1.21 -11.59
N LEU A 29 27.52 1.16 -10.31
CA LEU A 29 28.42 0.15 -9.76
C LEU A 29 27.62 -0.92 -9.03
N TYR A 30 27.89 -2.18 -9.35
CA TYR A 30 27.27 -3.33 -8.73
C TYR A 30 28.31 -4.15 -8.00
N GLN A 31 27.95 -4.70 -6.85
CA GLN A 31 28.77 -5.69 -6.14
C GLN A 31 28.23 -7.09 -6.46
N THR A 32 29.07 -7.96 -7.03
CA THR A 32 28.64 -9.31 -7.42
C THR A 32 29.65 -10.39 -7.00
N HIS A 33 29.22 -11.65 -7.03
CA HIS A 33 30.06 -12.81 -6.72
C HIS A 33 30.47 -13.53 -8.01
N VAL A 34 31.76 -13.52 -8.32
CA VAL A 34 32.34 -14.17 -9.50
C VAL A 34 33.41 -15.15 -9.02
N LEU A 35 33.28 -16.45 -9.35
CA LEU A 35 34.22 -17.51 -8.95
C LEU A 35 34.59 -17.46 -7.45
N ASP A 36 33.57 -17.39 -6.58
CA ASP A 36 33.71 -17.27 -5.11
C ASP A 36 34.50 -16.04 -4.62
N ARG A 37 34.47 -14.96 -5.41
CA ARG A 37 35.05 -13.67 -5.06
C ARG A 37 34.04 -12.54 -5.24
N THR A 38 33.98 -11.68 -4.25
CA THR A 38 33.21 -10.43 -4.34
C THR A 38 34.04 -9.41 -5.13
N ILE A 39 33.47 -8.88 -6.21
CA ILE A 39 34.08 -7.82 -7.01
C ILE A 39 33.05 -6.71 -7.26
N ILE A 40 33.55 -5.52 -7.62
CA ILE A 40 32.72 -4.40 -8.09
C ILE A 40 32.79 -4.39 -9.61
N ILE A 41 31.62 -4.35 -10.24
CA ILE A 41 31.47 -4.29 -11.68
C ILE A 41 30.67 -3.05 -12.09
N ALA A 42 30.84 -2.62 -13.34
CA ALA A 42 29.98 -1.65 -14.00
C ALA A 42 29.44 -2.25 -15.30
N LEU A 43 28.23 -1.88 -15.69
CA LEU A 43 27.64 -2.28 -16.96
C LEU A 43 27.85 -1.20 -18.03
N GLY A 44 28.24 -1.61 -19.23
CA GLY A 44 28.24 -0.78 -20.42
C GLY A 44 26.84 -0.53 -20.96
N ARG A 45 26.74 0.31 -21.99
CA ARG A 45 25.49 0.58 -22.70
C ARG A 45 24.95 -0.69 -23.35
N PRO A 46 23.61 -0.85 -23.46
CA PRO A 46 23.02 -1.96 -24.18
C PRO A 46 23.44 -1.95 -25.65
N LYS A 47 23.79 -3.13 -26.16
CA LYS A 47 24.15 -3.35 -27.56
C LYS A 47 23.03 -4.09 -28.27
N TYR A 48 22.59 -3.53 -29.40
CA TYR A 48 21.40 -3.94 -30.14
C TYR A 48 21.73 -4.60 -31.49
N ASN A 49 22.97 -5.05 -31.66
CA ASN A 49 23.54 -5.51 -32.92
C ASN A 49 22.89 -6.79 -33.47
N TYR A 50 22.14 -7.51 -32.64
CA TYR A 50 21.53 -8.80 -32.97
C TYR A 50 19.99 -8.75 -32.89
N ILE A 51 19.41 -7.62 -33.31
CA ILE A 51 17.96 -7.44 -33.47
C ILE A 51 17.63 -7.33 -34.96
N ASP A 52 16.68 -8.13 -35.44
CA ASP A 52 16.12 -8.01 -36.80
C ASP A 52 15.14 -6.83 -36.84
N GLN A 53 15.51 -5.77 -37.58
CA GLN A 53 14.72 -4.54 -37.68
C GLN A 53 13.60 -4.61 -38.74
N GLN A 54 13.54 -5.67 -39.55
CA GLN A 54 12.56 -5.82 -40.63
C GLN A 54 11.44 -6.82 -40.29
N ASP A 55 11.71 -7.80 -39.43
CA ASP A 55 10.73 -8.79 -39.00
C ASP A 55 10.91 -9.18 -37.53
N TRP A 56 10.19 -8.50 -36.64
CA TRP A 56 10.20 -8.74 -35.19
C TRP A 56 9.65 -10.12 -34.78
N SER A 57 9.01 -10.86 -35.69
CA SER A 57 8.42 -12.18 -35.38
C SER A 57 9.43 -13.33 -35.45
N LYS A 58 10.66 -13.06 -35.92
CA LYS A 58 11.77 -14.01 -35.85
C LYS A 58 12.43 -13.94 -34.48
N THR A 59 12.28 -15.02 -33.71
CA THR A 59 12.95 -15.22 -32.44
C THR A 59 14.23 -16.06 -32.62
N PRO A 60 15.32 -15.78 -31.87
CA PRO A 60 15.44 -14.82 -30.76
C PRO A 60 16.20 -13.52 -31.08
N ASN A 61 15.67 -12.37 -30.66
CA ASN A 61 16.33 -11.06 -30.69
C ASN A 61 17.13 -10.83 -29.39
N VAL A 62 18.45 -10.70 -29.49
CA VAL A 62 19.34 -10.66 -28.31
C VAL A 62 19.89 -9.27 -28.07
N VAL A 63 19.71 -8.77 -26.83
CA VAL A 63 20.38 -7.56 -26.32
C VAL A 63 21.45 -7.98 -25.33
N TYR A 64 22.63 -7.37 -25.40
CA TYR A 64 23.71 -7.67 -24.46
C TYR A 64 24.34 -6.42 -23.85
N TYR A 65 24.91 -6.59 -22.66
CA TYR A 65 25.52 -5.53 -21.86
C TYR A 65 26.97 -5.92 -21.54
N PRO A 66 27.97 -5.15 -21.99
CA PRO A 66 29.36 -5.30 -21.56
C PRO A 66 29.48 -5.23 -20.04
N VAL A 67 30.29 -6.10 -19.43
CA VAL A 67 30.56 -6.06 -17.98
C VAL A 67 32.02 -5.73 -17.74
N TYR A 68 32.26 -4.66 -16.99
CA TYR A 68 33.58 -4.14 -16.65
C TYR A 68 33.91 -4.38 -15.19
N SER A 69 35.10 -4.89 -14.88
CA SER A 69 35.60 -4.91 -13.50
C SER A 69 36.17 -3.54 -13.11
N ILE A 70 35.84 -3.06 -11.90
CA ILE A 70 36.30 -1.77 -11.38
C ILE A 70 37.33 -1.97 -10.28
N ALA A 71 38.48 -1.31 -10.41
CA ALA A 71 39.54 -1.30 -9.39
C ALA A 71 40.11 0.12 -9.23
N ARG A 72 40.23 0.60 -7.98
CA ARG A 72 40.70 1.96 -7.66
C ARG A 72 39.96 3.05 -8.45
N ASP A 73 38.63 2.96 -8.48
CA ASP A 73 37.72 3.90 -9.16
C ASP A 73 37.97 4.07 -10.66
N LYS A 74 38.55 3.06 -11.31
CA LYS A 74 38.75 3.02 -12.76
C LYS A 74 38.33 1.68 -13.34
N VAL A 75 37.91 1.70 -14.61
CA VAL A 75 37.71 0.49 -15.41
C VAL A 75 39.05 -0.23 -15.55
N TYR A 76 39.11 -1.47 -15.06
CA TYR A 76 40.31 -2.30 -15.13
C TYR A 76 40.33 -3.11 -16.43
N ALA A 77 39.25 -3.82 -16.73
CA ALA A 77 39.07 -4.62 -17.94
C ALA A 77 37.59 -4.94 -18.16
N GLN A 78 37.20 -5.22 -19.40
CA GLN A 78 35.95 -5.91 -19.68
C GLN A 78 36.14 -7.40 -19.40
N ILE A 79 35.25 -7.99 -18.60
CA ILE A 79 35.41 -9.36 -18.07
C ILE A 79 34.30 -10.30 -18.55
N GLY A 80 33.28 -9.78 -19.21
CA GLY A 80 32.16 -10.58 -19.69
C GLY A 80 31.01 -9.76 -20.23
N LEU A 81 29.85 -10.39 -20.31
CA LEU A 81 28.59 -9.75 -20.69
C LEU A 81 27.37 -10.40 -20.03
N TYR A 82 26.33 -9.61 -19.86
CA TYR A 82 24.96 -10.10 -19.65
C TYR A 82 24.22 -10.14 -20.97
N GLU A 83 23.35 -11.13 -21.15
CA GLU A 83 22.46 -11.24 -22.31
C GLU A 83 21.00 -11.30 -21.84
N ILE A 84 20.11 -10.66 -22.56
CA ILE A 84 18.67 -10.71 -22.32
C ILE A 84 17.93 -10.86 -23.65
N ASP A 85 16.71 -11.38 -23.57
CA ASP A 85 15.75 -11.24 -24.66
C ASP A 85 15.29 -9.78 -24.71
N MET A 86 15.14 -9.22 -25.92
CA MET A 86 14.63 -7.87 -26.14
C MET A 86 13.27 -7.64 -25.45
N GLU A 87 12.40 -8.65 -25.38
CA GLU A 87 11.09 -8.54 -24.71
C GLU A 87 11.22 -8.31 -23.19
N ARG A 88 12.34 -8.76 -22.60
CA ARG A 88 12.64 -8.62 -21.16
C ARG A 88 13.35 -7.32 -20.80
N GLN A 89 13.56 -6.41 -21.75
CA GLN A 89 14.32 -5.18 -21.51
C GLN A 89 13.71 -4.30 -20.41
N TYR A 90 12.40 -4.40 -20.18
CA TYR A 90 11.71 -3.68 -19.12
C TYR A 90 11.67 -4.45 -17.80
N ASP A 91 11.73 -5.78 -17.85
CA ASP A 91 11.69 -6.65 -16.66
C ASP A 91 12.95 -6.54 -15.82
N ILE A 92 14.07 -6.17 -16.45
CA ILE A 92 15.38 -6.04 -15.80
C ILE A 92 15.59 -4.68 -15.13
N LEU A 93 14.59 -3.80 -15.10
CA LEU A 93 14.68 -2.52 -14.42
C LEU A 93 14.17 -2.63 -12.97
N ASP A 94 14.78 -1.88 -12.07
CA ASP A 94 14.31 -1.70 -10.70
C ASP A 94 13.27 -0.57 -10.57
N GLU A 95 12.88 -0.28 -9.34
CA GLU A 95 11.85 0.72 -9.01
C GLU A 95 12.30 2.16 -9.32
N GLU A 96 13.61 2.40 -9.51
CA GLU A 96 14.18 3.69 -9.87
C GLU A 96 14.42 3.82 -11.38
N GLY A 97 14.23 2.71 -12.12
CA GLY A 97 14.40 2.63 -13.57
C GLY A 97 15.83 2.28 -14.00
N ASP A 98 16.65 1.84 -13.05
CA ASP A 98 18.02 1.40 -13.27
C ASP A 98 18.09 -0.12 -13.48
N ILE A 99 19.21 -0.62 -14.00
CA ILE A 99 19.35 -2.05 -14.32
C ILE A 99 19.54 -2.84 -13.04
N ASP A 100 18.65 -3.80 -12.80
CA ASP A 100 18.73 -4.81 -11.76
C ASP A 100 19.46 -6.05 -12.29
N VAL A 101 20.73 -6.20 -11.92
CA VAL A 101 21.58 -7.33 -12.33
C VAL A 101 21.06 -8.69 -11.87
N ASP A 102 20.27 -8.74 -10.79
CA ASP A 102 19.73 -10.00 -10.25
C ASP A 102 18.58 -10.53 -11.13
N LYS A 103 17.99 -9.67 -11.97
CA LYS A 103 16.94 -10.04 -12.94
C LYS A 103 17.50 -10.44 -14.31
N MET A 104 18.81 -10.29 -14.53
CA MET A 104 19.47 -10.66 -15.78
C MET A 104 19.78 -12.17 -15.84
N ASN A 105 20.05 -12.68 -17.05
CA ASN A 105 20.58 -14.04 -17.19
C ASN A 105 21.97 -14.16 -16.52
N PRO A 106 22.49 -15.36 -16.23
CA PRO A 106 23.79 -15.51 -15.58
C PRO A 106 24.92 -14.80 -16.34
N LEU A 107 25.82 -14.13 -15.60
CA LEU A 107 26.98 -13.43 -16.15
C LEU A 107 27.85 -14.38 -16.98
N ARG A 108 28.15 -14.00 -18.21
CA ARG A 108 29.01 -14.76 -19.12
C ARG A 108 30.42 -14.21 -19.06
N LEU A 109 31.30 -14.93 -18.37
CA LEU A 109 32.71 -14.55 -18.21
C LEU A 109 33.52 -14.91 -19.46
N TYR A 110 34.45 -14.03 -19.81
CA TYR A 110 35.46 -14.32 -20.81
C TYR A 110 36.43 -15.40 -20.33
N SER A 111 36.98 -16.16 -21.28
CA SER A 111 37.80 -17.36 -21.00
C SER A 111 39.07 -17.06 -20.21
N PHE A 112 39.59 -15.83 -20.31
CA PHE A 112 40.77 -15.38 -19.59
C PHE A 112 40.51 -15.01 -18.12
N VAL A 113 39.24 -14.92 -17.69
CA VAL A 113 38.88 -14.55 -16.32
C VAL A 113 38.98 -15.77 -15.40
N THR A 114 40.18 -15.97 -14.85
CA THR A 114 40.49 -17.07 -13.91
C THR A 114 40.40 -16.61 -12.45
N PRO A 115 40.35 -17.53 -11.46
CA PRO A 115 40.44 -17.16 -10.04
C PRO A 115 41.70 -16.33 -9.71
N ASP A 116 42.83 -16.63 -10.36
CA ASP A 116 44.07 -15.87 -10.21
C ASP A 116 43.96 -14.45 -10.78
N TYR A 117 43.29 -14.30 -11.91
CA TYR A 117 42.99 -12.99 -12.50
C TYR A 117 42.13 -12.13 -11.57
N LEU A 118 41.13 -12.72 -10.90
CA LEU A 118 40.27 -12.04 -9.94
C LEU A 118 40.99 -11.70 -8.62
N ASN A 119 41.95 -12.53 -8.17
CA ASN A 119 42.74 -12.24 -6.96
C ASN A 119 43.54 -10.93 -7.11
N VAL A 120 44.06 -10.65 -8.30
CA VAL A 120 44.73 -9.38 -8.61
C VAL A 120 43.75 -8.21 -8.44
N ILE A 121 42.51 -8.35 -8.90
CA ILE A 121 41.46 -7.31 -8.85
C ILE A 121 40.93 -7.10 -7.41
N THR A 122 40.59 -8.16 -6.68
CA THR A 122 39.99 -8.07 -5.33
C THR A 122 41.00 -7.56 -4.30
N SER A 123 42.30 -7.84 -4.45
CA SER A 123 43.35 -7.25 -3.60
C SER A 123 43.43 -5.72 -3.63
N LEU A 124 42.69 -5.09 -4.55
CA LEU A 124 42.64 -3.66 -4.77
C LEU A 124 41.36 -2.99 -4.20
N GLN A 125 40.48 -3.70 -3.46
CA GLN A 125 39.19 -3.19 -2.93
C GLN A 125 39.07 -3.22 -1.38
N PRO A 126 38.29 -2.32 -0.71
CA PRO A 126 38.09 -2.30 0.76
C PRO A 126 36.85 -3.11 1.26
N LEU A 127 36.85 -3.64 2.52
CA LEU A 127 35.88 -4.64 3.07
C LEU A 127 35.06 -4.20 4.31
N SER A 128 33.77 -4.60 4.46
CA SER A 128 33.13 -5.13 5.71
C SER A 128 31.60 -5.50 5.67
N THR A 129 31.19 -6.66 6.26
CA THR A 129 29.86 -7.07 6.83
C THR A 129 30.03 -8.20 7.89
N PRO A 130 29.05 -8.51 8.82
CA PRO A 130 28.35 -9.84 8.92
C PRO A 130 26.91 -9.85 9.57
N LYS A 131 25.87 -10.64 9.19
CA LYS A 131 25.39 -12.07 9.34
C LYS A 131 24.50 -12.48 10.59
N ILE A 132 23.49 -13.35 10.32
CA ILE A 132 22.38 -13.93 11.14
C ILE A 132 22.67 -15.43 11.51
N ASP A 133 22.02 -16.01 12.53
CA ASP A 133 21.89 -17.48 12.69
C ASP A 133 20.55 -17.97 13.34
N THR A 134 20.21 -19.27 13.17
CA THR A 134 18.86 -19.90 13.28
C THR A 134 18.82 -21.18 14.18
N SER A 135 17.61 -21.77 14.39
CA SER A 135 17.25 -23.17 14.79
C SER A 135 16.73 -23.37 16.26
N MET A 136 15.84 -24.29 16.71
CA MET A 136 15.16 -25.56 16.28
C MET A 136 13.78 -25.80 16.99
N VAL A 137 13.08 -26.90 16.64
CA VAL A 137 11.68 -27.38 16.92
C VAL A 137 11.57 -28.42 18.07
N GLU A 138 10.39 -28.60 18.73
CA GLU A 138 9.74 -29.91 19.10
C GLU A 138 8.37 -29.80 19.85
N ASP A 139 7.67 -30.94 19.96
CA ASP A 139 6.20 -31.25 19.92
C ASP A 139 5.37 -31.38 21.24
N THR A 140 4.05 -31.66 21.09
CA THR A 140 3.02 -32.31 21.99
C THR A 140 1.91 -31.43 22.66
N PRO A 141 0.77 -31.99 23.16
CA PRO A 141 -0.34 -32.72 22.51
C PRO A 141 -1.74 -32.07 22.71
N ALA A 142 -2.76 -32.54 21.99
CA ALA A 142 -4.13 -32.00 21.98
C ALA A 142 -4.99 -32.38 23.22
N ILE A 143 -5.74 -31.41 23.77
CA ILE A 143 -6.76 -31.60 24.80
C ILE A 143 -8.12 -31.15 24.25
N SER A 144 -9.10 -32.05 24.23
CA SER A 144 -10.52 -31.80 23.93
C SER A 144 -11.25 -31.32 25.19
N ILE A 145 -11.98 -30.20 25.10
CA ILE A 145 -12.85 -29.70 26.17
C ILE A 145 -14.27 -29.54 25.61
N GLU A 146 -15.23 -30.25 26.20
CA GLU A 146 -16.67 -30.08 25.97
C GLU A 146 -17.15 -28.73 26.54
N THR A 147 -17.88 -27.95 25.73
CA THR A 147 -18.34 -26.61 26.08
C THR A 147 -19.76 -26.61 26.65
N ALA A 148 -19.89 -26.37 27.96
CA ALA A 148 -21.11 -25.85 28.56
C ALA A 148 -21.30 -24.35 28.20
N PRO A 149 -22.50 -23.76 28.30
CA PRO A 149 -22.72 -22.34 28.03
C PRO A 149 -21.95 -21.47 29.04
N ILE A 150 -21.04 -20.65 28.54
CA ILE A 150 -20.20 -19.73 29.34
C ILE A 150 -20.95 -18.40 29.50
N SER A 151 -20.99 -17.84 30.71
CA SER A 151 -21.60 -16.52 30.94
C SER A 151 -20.67 -15.38 30.52
N LEU A 152 -21.20 -14.17 30.25
CA LEU A 152 -20.39 -12.99 29.89
C LEU A 152 -19.34 -12.64 30.96
N GLN A 153 -19.64 -12.91 32.24
CA GLN A 153 -18.71 -12.71 33.35
C GLN A 153 -17.53 -13.67 33.23
N ASP A 154 -17.81 -14.95 32.96
CA ASP A 154 -16.77 -15.97 32.78
C ASP A 154 -15.86 -15.66 31.58
N GLU A 155 -16.43 -15.19 30.46
CA GLU A 155 -15.64 -14.78 29.29
C GLU A 155 -14.70 -13.60 29.60
N THR A 156 -15.20 -12.62 30.36
CA THR A 156 -14.42 -11.44 30.77
C THR A 156 -13.29 -11.84 31.72
N GLU A 157 -13.57 -12.70 32.70
CA GLU A 157 -12.57 -13.22 33.63
C GLU A 157 -11.49 -14.04 32.91
N GLN A 158 -11.89 -14.85 31.92
CA GLN A 158 -10.97 -15.61 31.10
C GLN A 158 -10.03 -14.68 30.29
N SER A 159 -10.56 -13.65 29.63
CA SER A 159 -9.73 -12.65 28.92
C SER A 159 -8.73 -11.97 29.87
N LEU A 160 -9.15 -11.59 31.08
CA LEU A 160 -8.25 -11.00 32.08
C LEU A 160 -7.15 -11.95 32.53
N LYS A 161 -7.46 -13.25 32.70
CA LYS A 161 -6.46 -14.29 33.02
C LYS A 161 -5.44 -14.44 31.89
N GLU A 162 -5.91 -14.52 30.64
CA GLU A 162 -5.06 -14.65 29.45
C GLU A 162 -4.15 -13.42 29.26
N THR A 163 -4.69 -12.22 29.46
CA THR A 163 -3.94 -10.96 29.41
C THR A 163 -2.87 -10.86 30.50
N LYS A 164 -3.19 -11.27 31.73
CA LYS A 164 -2.20 -11.31 32.84
C LYS A 164 -1.09 -12.33 32.61
N ALA A 165 -1.40 -13.45 31.95
CA ALA A 165 -0.43 -14.48 31.61
C ALA A 165 0.51 -14.06 30.46
N TYR A 166 0.12 -13.07 29.66
CA TYR A 166 0.93 -12.57 28.56
C TYR A 166 2.19 -11.86 29.05
N LYS A 167 3.32 -12.26 28.48
CA LYS A 167 4.63 -11.63 28.67
C LYS A 167 5.26 -11.35 27.31
N LYS A 168 5.71 -10.11 27.12
CA LYS A 168 6.37 -9.68 25.88
C LYS A 168 7.76 -10.34 25.77
N THR A 169 7.92 -11.25 24.81
CA THR A 169 9.19 -11.91 24.46
C THR A 169 9.50 -11.69 22.97
N SER A 170 10.74 -11.92 22.56
CA SER A 170 11.23 -11.62 21.20
C SER A 170 10.71 -12.56 20.11
N ALA A 171 10.36 -13.81 20.44
CA ALA A 171 10.03 -14.87 19.49
C ALA A 171 8.53 -15.08 19.20
N LYS A 172 7.66 -14.09 19.46
CA LYS A 172 6.19 -14.26 19.36
C LYS A 172 5.60 -13.78 18.03
N PHE A 173 4.49 -14.39 17.61
CA PHE A 173 3.69 -13.90 16.49
C PHE A 173 3.16 -12.50 16.79
N TRP A 174 2.98 -11.69 15.75
CA TRP A 174 2.54 -10.30 15.94
C TRP A 174 1.12 -10.22 16.51
N VAL A 175 0.27 -11.20 16.19
CA VAL A 175 -1.11 -11.28 16.70
C VAL A 175 -1.15 -11.49 18.22
N GLU A 176 -0.21 -12.27 18.79
CA GLU A 176 -0.09 -12.40 20.25
C GLU A 176 0.22 -11.05 20.91
N ARG A 177 1.09 -10.25 20.28
CA ARG A 177 1.43 -8.89 20.75
C ARG A 177 0.26 -7.93 20.62
N PHE A 178 -0.48 -8.02 19.52
CA PHE A 178 -1.65 -7.17 19.29
C PHE A 178 -2.77 -7.49 20.29
N MET A 179 -3.02 -8.78 20.52
CA MET A 179 -4.07 -9.28 21.39
C MET A 179 -3.66 -9.31 22.87
N HIS A 180 -2.37 -9.13 23.19
CA HIS A 180 -1.82 -9.33 24.54
C HIS A 180 -2.18 -10.70 25.12
N ASN A 181 -2.03 -11.75 24.30
CA ASN A 181 -2.53 -13.08 24.62
C ASN A 181 -1.65 -14.16 23.96
N ASN A 182 -1.18 -15.15 24.74
CA ASN A 182 -0.27 -16.20 24.27
C ASN A 182 -0.97 -17.34 23.52
N ASN A 183 -2.30 -17.35 23.47
CA ASN A 183 -3.07 -18.44 22.87
C ASN A 183 -3.28 -18.27 21.36
N TYR A 184 -2.63 -17.27 20.74
CA TYR A 184 -2.70 -17.05 19.30
C TYR A 184 -1.46 -17.58 18.60
N SER A 185 -1.67 -18.18 17.42
CA SER A 185 -0.59 -18.64 16.53
C SER A 185 -0.99 -18.43 15.08
N ILE A 186 -0.04 -18.59 14.15
CA ILE A 186 -0.27 -18.47 12.70
C ILE A 186 0.06 -19.81 12.04
N ILE A 187 -0.83 -20.32 11.19
CA ILE A 187 -0.55 -21.45 10.31
C ILE A 187 -0.13 -20.89 8.95
N GLU A 188 1.12 -21.17 8.57
CA GLU A 188 1.64 -20.84 7.23
C GLU A 188 1.03 -21.78 6.18
N ASN A 189 0.84 -21.27 4.96
CA ASN A 189 0.36 -22.06 3.82
C ASN A 189 1.22 -21.80 2.57
N GLU A 190 0.89 -22.50 1.48
CA GLU A 190 1.69 -22.54 0.25
C GLU A 190 1.76 -21.18 -0.49
N GLY A 191 0.87 -20.23 -0.18
CA GLY A 191 0.90 -18.89 -0.77
C GLY A 191 0.38 -18.81 -2.20
N GLY A 192 0.72 -17.71 -2.87
CA GLY A 192 0.25 -17.39 -4.22
C GLY A 192 -1.28 -17.26 -4.31
N GLY A 193 -1.83 -17.61 -5.48
CA GLY A 193 -3.27 -17.54 -5.73
C GLY A 193 -4.13 -18.50 -4.91
N GLU A 194 -3.50 -19.43 -4.18
CA GLU A 194 -4.20 -20.41 -3.35
C GLU A 194 -4.41 -19.98 -1.90
N CYS A 195 -3.75 -18.91 -1.43
CA CYS A 195 -3.65 -18.62 0.00
C CYS A 195 -5.00 -18.46 0.73
N LEU A 196 -6.04 -17.89 0.10
CA LEU A 196 -7.37 -17.81 0.70
C LEU A 196 -7.98 -19.21 0.88
N PHE A 197 -7.98 -20.01 -0.19
CA PHE A 197 -8.55 -21.36 -0.19
C PHE A 197 -7.77 -22.31 0.73
N ALA A 198 -6.44 -22.23 0.73
CA ALA A 198 -5.58 -22.95 1.63
C ALA A 198 -5.86 -22.57 3.10
N SER A 199 -6.06 -21.29 3.38
CA SER A 199 -6.42 -20.84 4.73
C SER A 199 -7.78 -21.40 5.20
N ILE A 200 -8.77 -21.49 4.31
CA ILE A 200 -10.07 -22.10 4.65
C ILE A 200 -9.88 -23.59 4.95
N ARG A 201 -9.18 -24.31 4.07
CA ARG A 201 -8.81 -25.74 4.26
C ARG A 201 -8.13 -25.94 5.60
N ASP A 202 -7.09 -25.17 5.88
CA ASP A 202 -6.24 -25.35 7.06
C ASP A 202 -7.00 -24.99 8.34
N GLY A 203 -7.84 -23.96 8.31
CA GLY A 203 -8.73 -23.59 9.40
C GLY A 203 -9.74 -24.69 9.73
N LEU A 204 -10.46 -25.19 8.73
CA LEU A 204 -11.46 -26.25 8.87
C LEU A 204 -10.84 -27.60 9.30
N LYS A 205 -9.62 -27.90 8.85
CA LYS A 205 -8.89 -29.10 9.26
C LYS A 205 -8.69 -29.18 10.78
N THR A 206 -8.53 -28.05 11.46
CA THR A 206 -8.34 -28.00 12.93
C THR A 206 -9.54 -28.50 13.73
N ILE A 207 -10.72 -28.54 13.12
CA ILE A 207 -11.96 -29.03 13.73
C ILE A 207 -12.42 -30.37 13.14
N GLY A 208 -11.56 -31.04 12.37
CA GLY A 208 -11.83 -32.34 11.75
C GLY A 208 -12.57 -32.28 10.41
N THR A 209 -12.88 -31.08 9.90
CA THR A 209 -13.50 -30.92 8.58
C THR A 209 -12.43 -30.94 7.50
N THR A 210 -12.45 -31.97 6.66
CA THR A 210 -11.50 -32.11 5.55
C THR A 210 -12.14 -31.59 4.27
N VAL A 211 -11.50 -30.60 3.67
CA VAL A 211 -11.82 -30.07 2.33
C VAL A 211 -10.51 -29.89 1.57
N THR A 212 -10.60 -29.78 0.26
CA THR A 212 -9.46 -29.50 -0.63
C THR A 212 -9.61 -28.11 -1.24
N VAL A 213 -8.48 -27.54 -1.67
CA VAL A 213 -8.48 -26.27 -2.41
C VAL A 213 -9.35 -26.37 -3.67
N THR A 214 -9.29 -27.50 -4.38
CA THR A 214 -10.10 -27.77 -5.57
C THR A 214 -11.60 -27.74 -5.25
N GLU A 215 -12.05 -28.40 -4.17
CA GLU A 215 -13.45 -28.38 -3.76
C GLU A 215 -13.93 -26.96 -3.42
N LEU A 216 -13.10 -26.17 -2.72
CA LEU A 216 -13.43 -24.79 -2.37
C LEU A 216 -13.53 -23.89 -3.61
N ARG A 217 -12.63 -24.08 -4.58
CA ARG A 217 -12.70 -23.39 -5.87
C ARG A 217 -13.92 -23.82 -6.69
N ASP A 218 -14.28 -25.09 -6.67
CA ASP A 218 -15.49 -25.58 -7.32
C ASP A 218 -16.77 -25.01 -6.70
N ILE A 219 -16.79 -24.80 -5.38
CA ILE A 219 -17.88 -24.10 -4.69
C ILE A 219 -17.98 -22.65 -5.18
N LEU A 220 -16.86 -21.91 -5.18
CA LEU A 220 -16.85 -20.53 -5.67
C LEU A 220 -17.24 -20.43 -7.16
N ALA A 221 -16.75 -21.34 -7.99
CA ALA A 221 -16.99 -21.35 -9.42
C ALA A 221 -18.48 -21.57 -9.77
N LYS A 222 -19.24 -22.28 -8.92
CA LYS A 222 -20.70 -22.46 -9.08
C LYS A 222 -21.50 -21.18 -8.83
N GLU A 223 -20.93 -20.24 -8.08
CA GLU A 223 -21.55 -18.96 -7.76
C GLU A 223 -21.24 -17.87 -8.80
N CYS A 224 -20.48 -18.21 -9.85
CA CYS A 224 -20.23 -17.29 -10.97
C CYS A 224 -21.51 -17.06 -11.78
N THR A 225 -21.92 -15.80 -11.88
CA THR A 225 -23.05 -15.37 -12.71
C THR A 225 -22.56 -14.57 -13.92
N GLU A 226 -23.44 -14.37 -14.90
CA GLU A 226 -23.15 -13.49 -16.05
C GLU A 226 -22.81 -12.07 -15.59
N GLU A 227 -23.50 -11.55 -14.58
CA GLU A 227 -23.23 -10.22 -14.01
C GLU A 227 -21.82 -10.13 -13.42
N VAL A 228 -21.41 -11.12 -12.61
CA VAL A 228 -20.06 -11.18 -12.03
C VAL A 228 -19.01 -11.21 -13.15
N PHE A 229 -19.19 -12.08 -14.14
CA PHE A 229 -18.28 -12.18 -15.28
C PHE A 229 -18.18 -10.85 -16.05
N GLN A 230 -19.31 -10.22 -16.39
CA GLN A 230 -19.32 -8.95 -17.12
C GLN A 230 -18.63 -7.83 -16.34
N ASN A 231 -18.74 -7.81 -15.02
CA ASN A 231 -18.03 -6.84 -14.17
C ASN A 231 -16.50 -7.01 -14.27
N TYR A 232 -15.98 -8.24 -14.14
CA TYR A 232 -14.53 -8.48 -14.32
C TYR A 232 -14.07 -8.17 -15.75
N LEU A 233 -14.86 -8.54 -16.76
CA LEU A 233 -14.55 -8.29 -18.16
C LEU A 233 -14.50 -6.79 -18.47
N PHE A 234 -15.46 -6.04 -17.94
CA PHE A 234 -15.53 -4.59 -18.06
C PHE A 234 -14.29 -3.92 -17.45
N LEU A 235 -13.92 -4.29 -16.22
CA LEU A 235 -12.72 -3.75 -15.55
C LEU A 235 -11.45 -4.06 -16.33
N TYR A 236 -11.27 -5.30 -16.76
CA TYR A 236 -10.12 -5.72 -17.55
C TYR A 236 -10.02 -4.94 -18.87
N ARG A 237 -11.12 -4.84 -19.64
CA ARG A 237 -11.15 -4.10 -20.91
C ARG A 237 -10.92 -2.61 -20.73
N THR A 238 -11.44 -2.04 -19.65
CA THR A 238 -11.24 -0.62 -19.33
C THR A 238 -9.77 -0.33 -19.03
N ILE A 239 -9.12 -1.18 -18.22
CA ILE A 239 -7.69 -1.09 -17.96
C ILE A 239 -6.89 -1.19 -19.28
N GLN A 240 -7.21 -2.15 -20.15
CA GLN A 240 -6.54 -2.29 -21.45
C GLN A 240 -6.72 -1.06 -22.36
N SER A 241 -7.94 -0.52 -22.41
CA SER A 241 -8.26 0.67 -23.20
C SER A 241 -7.49 1.89 -22.68
N ASN A 242 -7.42 2.07 -21.36
CA ASN A 242 -6.68 3.16 -20.74
C ASN A 242 -5.18 3.04 -21.04
N ILE A 243 -4.60 1.85 -20.90
CA ILE A 243 -3.21 1.59 -21.29
C ILE A 243 -2.93 1.98 -22.73
N HIS A 244 -3.81 1.61 -23.66
CA HIS A 244 -3.66 1.97 -25.07
C HIS A 244 -3.73 3.48 -25.28
N ALA A 245 -4.68 4.17 -24.63
CA ALA A 245 -4.83 5.61 -24.70
C ALA A 245 -3.59 6.33 -24.12
N THR A 246 -3.16 5.95 -22.92
CA THR A 246 -1.99 6.51 -22.22
C THR A 246 -0.71 6.30 -23.03
N LEU A 247 -0.51 5.12 -23.64
CA LEU A 247 0.62 4.88 -24.55
C LEU A 247 0.60 5.80 -25.78
N LYS A 248 -0.59 6.08 -26.33
CA LYS A 248 -0.75 7.01 -27.46
C LYS A 248 -0.39 8.43 -27.05
N GLU A 249 -0.81 8.88 -25.85
CA GLU A 249 -0.44 10.18 -25.30
C GLU A 249 1.07 10.32 -25.08
N ILE A 250 1.71 9.32 -24.47
CA ILE A 250 3.17 9.30 -24.26
C ILE A 250 3.90 9.48 -25.60
N LYS A 251 3.50 8.72 -26.64
CA LYS A 251 4.07 8.84 -27.99
C LYS A 251 3.83 10.22 -28.60
N GLN A 252 2.63 10.78 -28.42
CA GLN A 252 2.27 12.09 -28.95
C GLN A 252 3.08 13.21 -28.27
N TYR A 253 3.17 13.24 -26.95
CA TYR A 253 3.95 14.24 -26.22
C TYR A 253 5.44 14.17 -26.58
N ALA A 254 6.01 12.97 -26.75
CA ALA A 254 7.39 12.80 -27.19
C ALA A 254 7.63 13.39 -28.60
N LYS A 255 6.67 13.19 -29.53
CA LYS A 255 6.72 13.75 -30.89
C LYS A 255 6.63 15.28 -30.89
N GLU A 256 5.68 15.84 -30.15
CA GLU A 256 5.50 17.30 -30.03
C GLU A 256 6.71 17.97 -29.38
N TYR A 257 7.27 17.35 -28.33
CA TYR A 257 8.46 17.85 -27.66
C TYR A 257 9.67 17.90 -28.61
N LYS A 258 9.86 16.87 -29.44
CA LYS A 258 10.92 16.83 -30.46
C LYS A 258 10.77 17.95 -31.49
N GLU A 259 9.54 18.24 -31.92
CA GLU A 259 9.24 19.31 -32.88
C GLU A 259 9.44 20.71 -32.27
N ILE A 260 8.98 20.95 -31.05
CA ILE A 260 9.23 22.22 -30.35
C ILE A 260 10.73 22.43 -30.11
N THR A 261 11.46 21.39 -29.71
CA THR A 261 12.92 21.47 -29.54
C THR A 261 13.64 21.83 -30.85
N ARG A 262 13.15 21.33 -32.00
CA ARG A 262 13.66 21.72 -33.31
C ARG A 262 13.39 23.21 -33.61
N ARG A 263 12.20 23.71 -33.29
CA ARG A 263 11.84 25.12 -33.47
C ARG A 263 12.63 26.06 -32.56
N ILE A 264 12.89 25.65 -31.31
CA ILE A 264 13.77 26.37 -30.37
C ILE A 264 15.16 26.55 -30.97
N LYS A 265 15.74 25.48 -31.55
CA LYS A 265 17.06 25.54 -32.20
C LYS A 265 17.09 26.43 -33.46
N ALA A 266 15.96 26.60 -34.13
CA ALA A 266 15.86 27.34 -35.40
C ALA A 266 15.54 28.83 -35.21
N THR A 267 14.95 29.24 -34.08
CA THR A 267 14.59 30.64 -33.81
C THR A 267 15.70 31.40 -33.09
N LYS A 268 15.83 32.70 -33.41
CA LYS A 268 16.70 33.65 -32.68
C LYS A 268 15.92 34.74 -31.95
N ASP A 269 14.60 34.73 -32.10
CA ASP A 269 13.71 35.68 -31.44
C ASP A 269 13.52 35.28 -29.97
N ARG A 270 13.76 36.23 -29.06
CA ARG A 270 13.75 36.00 -27.62
C ARG A 270 12.35 35.66 -27.09
N ASP A 271 11.30 36.33 -27.57
CA ASP A 271 9.94 36.14 -27.08
C ASP A 271 9.36 34.82 -27.57
N ILE A 272 9.67 34.45 -28.83
CA ILE A 272 9.35 33.13 -29.38
C ILE A 272 10.09 32.03 -28.61
N LEU A 273 11.37 32.23 -28.29
CA LEU A 273 12.18 31.27 -27.54
C LEU A 273 11.62 31.04 -26.12
N LEU A 274 11.22 32.11 -25.42
CA LEU A 274 10.58 32.01 -24.09
C LEU A 274 9.25 31.24 -24.16
N SER A 275 8.39 31.57 -25.15
CA SER A 275 7.12 30.88 -25.33
C SER A 275 7.28 29.38 -25.64
N LEU A 276 8.19 29.04 -26.57
CA LEU A 276 8.46 27.65 -26.93
C LEU A 276 9.09 26.86 -25.78
N THR A 277 9.97 27.49 -24.98
CA THR A 277 10.56 26.85 -23.80
C THR A 277 9.49 26.51 -22.77
N LYS A 278 8.57 27.44 -22.49
CA LYS A 278 7.44 27.20 -21.58
C LYS A 278 6.52 26.07 -22.08
N GLN A 279 6.25 26.02 -23.39
CA GLN A 279 5.49 24.91 -23.99
C GLN A 279 6.22 23.58 -23.86
N ALA A 280 7.55 23.56 -24.07
CA ALA A 280 8.38 22.37 -23.92
C ALA A 280 8.39 21.85 -22.47
N GLU A 281 8.46 22.75 -21.47
CA GLU A 281 8.35 22.40 -20.05
C GLU A 281 6.97 21.82 -19.71
N GLY A 282 5.90 22.43 -20.24
CA GLY A 282 4.53 21.91 -20.12
C GLY A 282 4.41 20.49 -20.67
N LEU A 283 4.90 20.25 -21.89
CA LEU A 283 4.88 18.93 -22.51
C LEU A 283 5.73 17.90 -21.76
N LYS A 284 6.91 18.29 -21.26
CA LYS A 284 7.73 17.41 -20.43
C LYS A 284 6.98 16.99 -19.17
N THR A 285 6.28 17.93 -18.54
CA THR A 285 5.45 17.66 -17.36
C THR A 285 4.30 16.70 -17.68
N SER A 286 3.54 16.95 -18.76
CA SER A 286 2.46 16.05 -19.20
C SER A 286 2.97 14.66 -19.56
N HIS A 287 4.12 14.57 -20.23
CA HIS A 287 4.76 13.30 -20.57
C HIS A 287 5.18 12.50 -19.33
N THR A 288 5.77 13.15 -18.32
CA THR A 288 6.09 12.50 -17.05
C THR A 288 4.84 11.99 -16.34
N LYS A 289 3.77 12.81 -16.29
CA LYS A 289 2.49 12.38 -15.71
C LYS A 289 1.87 11.19 -16.44
N ALA A 290 1.87 11.20 -17.77
CA ALA A 290 1.37 10.09 -18.58
C ALA A 290 2.18 8.81 -18.36
N LYS A 291 3.53 8.92 -18.21
CA LYS A 291 4.38 7.78 -17.85
C LYS A 291 4.05 7.21 -16.46
N GLN A 292 3.80 8.08 -15.48
CA GLN A 292 3.38 7.66 -14.15
C GLN A 292 2.01 6.97 -14.22
N ALA A 293 1.02 7.56 -14.89
CA ALA A 293 -0.29 6.94 -15.10
C ALA A 293 -0.18 5.54 -15.73
N TYR A 294 0.66 5.38 -16.76
CA TYR A 294 0.94 4.09 -17.38
C TYR A 294 1.52 3.07 -16.39
N ALA A 295 2.53 3.45 -15.60
CA ALA A 295 3.10 2.56 -14.59
C ALA A 295 2.05 2.08 -13.58
N ASN A 296 1.14 2.98 -13.20
CA ASN A 296 0.06 2.68 -12.26
C ASN A 296 -0.96 1.71 -12.88
N GLU A 297 -1.35 1.92 -14.14
CA GLU A 297 -2.25 1.03 -14.90
C GLU A 297 -1.67 -0.38 -15.03
N ILE A 298 -0.36 -0.51 -15.26
CA ILE A 298 0.34 -1.80 -15.32
C ILE A 298 0.27 -2.56 -13.98
N GLU A 299 0.34 -1.86 -12.84
CA GLU A 299 0.13 -2.50 -11.54
C GLU A 299 -1.29 -3.05 -11.38
N LEU A 300 -2.31 -2.39 -11.93
CA LEU A 300 -3.69 -2.91 -11.92
C LEU A 300 -3.86 -4.13 -12.82
N VAL A 301 -3.15 -4.20 -13.94
CA VAL A 301 -3.18 -5.39 -14.81
C VAL A 301 -2.81 -6.66 -14.05
N LYS A 302 -1.92 -6.58 -13.05
CA LYS A 302 -1.54 -7.74 -12.23
C LYS A 302 -2.75 -8.36 -11.50
N GLU A 303 -3.66 -7.53 -10.96
CA GLU A 303 -4.88 -8.00 -10.27
C GLU A 303 -5.86 -8.70 -11.23
N TYR A 304 -5.91 -8.27 -12.50
CA TYR A 304 -6.85 -8.80 -13.52
C TYR A 304 -6.18 -9.67 -14.59
N LYS A 305 -4.91 -10.06 -14.42
CA LYS A 305 -4.14 -10.78 -15.43
C LYS A 305 -4.79 -12.10 -15.83
N PHE A 306 -5.49 -12.75 -14.88
CA PHE A 306 -6.21 -14.01 -15.10
C PHE A 306 -7.34 -13.91 -16.14
N MET A 307 -7.82 -12.70 -16.44
CA MET A 307 -8.84 -12.42 -17.47
C MET A 307 -8.28 -12.43 -18.90
N THR A 308 -6.97 -12.61 -19.07
CA THR A 308 -6.35 -12.66 -20.41
C THR A 308 -6.93 -13.82 -21.22
N GLY A 309 -7.56 -13.50 -22.36
CA GLY A 309 -8.20 -14.48 -23.25
C GLY A 309 -9.53 -15.04 -22.72
N VAL A 310 -10.11 -14.44 -21.68
CA VAL A 310 -11.40 -14.87 -21.13
C VAL A 310 -12.52 -14.02 -21.75
N ASP A 311 -13.35 -14.65 -22.58
CA ASP A 311 -14.40 -13.98 -23.37
C ASP A 311 -15.81 -14.54 -23.15
N SER A 312 -15.95 -15.54 -22.28
CA SER A 312 -17.20 -16.22 -21.96
C SER A 312 -17.26 -16.61 -20.49
N LEU A 313 -18.48 -16.74 -19.97
CA LEU A 313 -18.73 -17.20 -18.60
C LEU A 313 -18.10 -18.57 -18.34
N ASP A 314 -18.14 -19.51 -19.29
CA ASP A 314 -17.53 -20.84 -19.14
C ASP A 314 -16.00 -20.78 -19.03
N ALA A 315 -15.36 -19.91 -19.81
CA ALA A 315 -13.91 -19.66 -19.70
C ALA A 315 -13.56 -19.00 -18.37
N PHE A 316 -14.40 -18.07 -17.90
CA PHE A 316 -14.24 -17.41 -16.61
C PHE A 316 -14.34 -18.42 -15.46
N ILE A 317 -15.40 -19.24 -15.42
CA ILE A 317 -15.58 -20.34 -14.47
C ILE A 317 -14.36 -21.26 -14.46
N SER A 318 -13.83 -21.60 -15.64
CA SER A 318 -12.63 -22.42 -15.77
C SER A 318 -11.40 -21.76 -15.15
N LYS A 319 -11.25 -20.43 -15.28
CA LYS A 319 -10.16 -19.66 -14.65
C LYS A 319 -10.28 -19.57 -13.13
N ILE A 320 -11.48 -19.36 -12.59
CA ILE A 320 -11.72 -19.34 -11.13
C ILE A 320 -11.27 -20.64 -10.45
N LYS A 321 -11.33 -21.77 -11.18
CA LYS A 321 -10.87 -23.09 -10.71
C LYS A 321 -9.34 -23.26 -10.64
N THR A 322 -8.55 -22.26 -11.01
CA THR A 322 -7.08 -22.35 -11.10
C THR A 322 -6.37 -21.35 -10.18
N CYS A 323 -5.10 -21.60 -9.90
CA CYS A 323 -4.24 -20.69 -9.11
C CYS A 323 -3.99 -19.32 -9.76
N ASP A 324 -4.39 -19.13 -11.03
CA ASP A 324 -4.34 -17.81 -11.68
C ASP A 324 -5.29 -16.82 -11.01
N PHE A 325 -6.44 -17.30 -10.48
CA PHE A 325 -7.39 -16.47 -9.76
C PHE A 325 -7.05 -16.39 -8.27
N TRP A 326 -6.86 -15.16 -7.80
CA TRP A 326 -6.60 -14.83 -6.41
C TRP A 326 -7.89 -14.41 -5.72
N GLY A 327 -8.15 -14.93 -4.53
CA GLY A 327 -9.37 -14.64 -3.78
C GLY A 327 -9.47 -13.17 -3.38
N ASP A 328 -10.34 -12.43 -4.06
CA ASP A 328 -10.60 -11.01 -3.84
C ASP A 328 -11.85 -10.78 -2.96
N THR A 329 -12.36 -9.55 -2.94
CA THR A 329 -13.53 -9.18 -2.12
C THR A 329 -14.79 -9.98 -2.48
N TRP A 330 -15.03 -10.26 -3.76
CA TRP A 330 -16.17 -11.07 -4.19
C TRP A 330 -16.01 -12.51 -3.68
N ALA A 331 -14.83 -13.10 -3.88
CA ALA A 331 -14.56 -14.47 -3.40
C ALA A 331 -14.76 -14.62 -1.90
N ILE A 332 -14.31 -13.64 -1.09
CA ILE A 332 -14.52 -13.62 0.35
C ILE A 332 -16.01 -13.64 0.70
N SER A 333 -16.79 -12.67 0.21
CA SER A 333 -18.21 -12.57 0.58
C SER A 333 -19.03 -13.77 0.11
N THR A 334 -18.71 -14.29 -1.08
CA THR A 334 -19.41 -15.45 -1.65
C THR A 334 -19.07 -16.73 -0.90
N LEU A 335 -17.80 -16.95 -0.53
CA LEU A 335 -17.41 -18.12 0.27
C LEU A 335 -17.95 -18.05 1.70
N GLU A 336 -18.06 -16.86 2.31
CA GLU A 336 -18.71 -16.71 3.61
C GLU A 336 -20.14 -17.25 3.58
N ARG A 337 -20.92 -16.86 2.56
CA ARG A 337 -22.29 -17.35 2.36
C ARG A 337 -22.31 -18.84 2.00
N ALA A 338 -21.55 -19.26 0.99
CA ALA A 338 -21.62 -20.60 0.41
C ALA A 338 -21.15 -21.70 1.38
N LEU A 339 -20.22 -21.38 2.27
CA LEU A 339 -19.71 -22.32 3.29
C LEU A 339 -20.35 -22.13 4.66
N ASN A 340 -21.24 -21.14 4.83
CA ASN A 340 -21.81 -20.75 6.11
C ASN A 340 -20.76 -20.44 7.19
N ILE A 341 -19.68 -19.74 6.81
CA ILE A 341 -18.58 -19.33 7.70
C ILE A 341 -18.36 -17.82 7.63
N LYS A 342 -17.75 -17.23 8.66
CA LYS A 342 -17.38 -15.82 8.66
C LYS A 342 -15.88 -15.62 8.80
N PHE A 343 -15.27 -14.88 7.88
CA PHE A 343 -13.89 -14.46 8.02
C PHE A 343 -13.78 -13.23 8.92
N ILE A 344 -12.79 -13.24 9.81
CA ILE A 344 -12.38 -12.07 10.60
C ILE A 344 -10.95 -11.76 10.19
N LEU A 345 -10.78 -10.69 9.41
CA LEU A 345 -9.51 -10.35 8.80
C LEU A 345 -8.68 -9.41 9.70
N PHE A 346 -7.43 -9.78 9.93
CA PHE A 346 -6.42 -9.07 10.70
C PHE A 346 -5.31 -8.59 9.77
N SER A 347 -5.19 -7.28 9.58
CA SER A 347 -4.15 -6.72 8.72
C SER A 347 -2.82 -6.60 9.45
N SER A 348 -1.86 -7.42 9.02
CA SER A 348 -0.46 -7.34 9.45
C SER A 348 0.20 -6.04 8.99
N ASP A 349 -0.21 -5.52 7.83
CA ASP A 349 0.30 -4.27 7.27
C ASP A 349 -0.09 -3.06 8.13
N GLN A 350 -1.34 -3.00 8.58
CA GLN A 350 -1.80 -1.96 9.52
C GLN A 350 -1.07 -2.04 10.85
N TYR A 351 -0.86 -3.26 11.37
CA TYR A 351 -0.12 -3.48 12.61
C TYR A 351 1.33 -2.99 12.51
N SER A 352 2.05 -3.40 11.46
CA SER A 352 3.43 -2.98 11.19
C SER A 352 3.55 -1.46 10.99
N SER A 353 2.53 -0.85 10.38
CA SER A 353 2.42 0.60 10.19
C SER A 353 2.00 1.36 11.46
N LYS A 354 1.77 0.65 12.57
CA LYS A 354 1.29 1.20 13.87
C LYS A 354 -0.11 1.83 13.81
N ASP A 355 -0.89 1.51 12.79
CA ASP A 355 -2.32 1.85 12.65
C ASP A 355 -3.18 0.82 13.40
N MET A 356 -3.04 0.80 14.73
CA MET A 356 -3.72 -0.18 15.60
C MET A 356 -5.24 -0.09 15.54
N ASP A 357 -5.78 1.07 15.14
CA ASP A 357 -7.21 1.30 15.09
C ASP A 357 -7.87 0.69 13.84
N ASN A 358 -7.07 0.29 12.83
CA ASN A 358 -7.54 -0.30 11.57
C ASN A 358 -7.00 -1.73 11.33
N VAL A 359 -6.40 -2.38 12.34
CA VAL A 359 -5.89 -3.76 12.20
C VAL A 359 -7.01 -4.75 11.85
N ILE A 360 -8.20 -4.63 12.45
CA ILE A 360 -9.33 -5.50 12.09
C ILE A 360 -10.06 -4.88 10.90
N LEU A 361 -10.16 -5.65 9.82
CA LEU A 361 -10.88 -5.25 8.61
C LEU A 361 -12.31 -5.78 8.70
N CYS A 362 -13.28 -4.87 8.61
CA CYS A 362 -14.68 -5.23 8.76
C CYS A 362 -15.28 -5.92 7.52
N GLY A 363 -14.56 -5.91 6.40
CA GLY A 363 -15.06 -6.38 5.11
C GLY A 363 -16.13 -5.45 4.53
N GLN A 364 -16.69 -5.87 3.39
CA GLN A 364 -17.78 -5.16 2.72
C GLN A 364 -18.97 -6.12 2.56
N LEU A 365 -20.19 -5.61 2.71
CA LEU A 365 -21.41 -6.39 2.43
C LEU A 365 -21.75 -6.19 0.95
N ASN A 366 -21.09 -6.96 0.08
CA ASN A 366 -21.23 -6.86 -1.37
C ASN A 366 -21.88 -8.13 -1.99
N ASP A 367 -22.40 -9.03 -1.16
CA ASP A 367 -23.15 -10.20 -1.62
C ASP A 367 -24.66 -9.85 -1.61
N PRO A 368 -25.32 -9.73 -2.79
CA PRO A 368 -26.71 -9.29 -2.86
C PRO A 368 -27.67 -10.22 -2.11
N ILE A 369 -27.36 -11.53 -2.04
CA ILE A 369 -28.20 -12.53 -1.37
C ILE A 369 -28.15 -12.31 0.15
N LEU A 370 -26.96 -12.11 0.73
CA LEU A 370 -26.82 -11.76 2.15
C LEU A 370 -27.44 -10.39 2.47
N GLN A 371 -27.28 -9.42 1.56
CA GLN A 371 -27.84 -8.08 1.73
C GLN A 371 -29.37 -8.09 1.76
N GLU A 372 -30.00 -8.81 0.83
CA GLU A 372 -31.45 -8.96 0.76
C GLU A 372 -31.99 -9.75 1.96
N ALA A 373 -31.31 -10.83 2.36
CA ALA A 373 -31.70 -11.62 3.53
C ALA A 373 -31.68 -10.80 4.83
N GLY A 374 -30.75 -9.83 4.95
CA GLY A 374 -30.61 -8.98 6.14
C GLY A 374 -30.21 -9.72 7.42
N VAL A 375 -29.89 -11.01 7.31
CA VAL A 375 -29.47 -11.90 8.40
C VAL A 375 -28.41 -12.87 7.90
N PHE A 376 -27.37 -13.08 8.72
CA PHE A 376 -26.34 -14.07 8.45
C PHE A 376 -25.98 -14.83 9.73
N THR A 377 -26.06 -16.16 9.73
CA THR A 377 -25.85 -17.02 10.90
C THR A 377 -24.70 -18.00 10.65
N PRO A 378 -23.45 -17.52 10.62
CA PRO A 378 -22.29 -18.38 10.35
C PRO A 378 -22.13 -19.43 11.45
N GLU A 379 -21.86 -20.67 11.06
CA GLU A 379 -21.57 -21.75 12.01
C GLU A 379 -20.19 -21.57 12.64
N HIS A 380 -19.22 -21.16 11.82
CA HIS A 380 -17.83 -21.01 12.22
C HIS A 380 -17.24 -19.68 11.77
N TYR A 381 -16.26 -19.23 12.53
CA TYR A 381 -15.48 -18.04 12.31
C TYR A 381 -14.02 -18.45 12.10
N ILE A 382 -13.42 -17.99 11.00
CA ILE A 382 -12.00 -18.22 10.71
C ILE A 382 -11.28 -16.88 10.82
N LEU A 383 -10.32 -16.82 11.73
CA LEU A 383 -9.47 -15.63 11.87
C LEU A 383 -8.37 -15.73 10.81
N LEU A 384 -8.25 -14.71 9.96
CA LEU A 384 -7.24 -14.69 8.91
C LEU A 384 -6.33 -13.48 9.08
N GLU A 385 -5.02 -13.70 9.00
CA GLU A 385 -4.09 -12.62 8.72
C GLU A 385 -4.17 -12.24 7.24
N TYR A 386 -4.08 -10.94 6.95
CA TYR A 386 -3.99 -10.42 5.60
C TYR A 386 -2.87 -9.36 5.46
N SER A 387 -1.91 -9.62 4.57
CA SER A 387 -0.78 -8.71 4.28
C SER A 387 -0.97 -7.86 3.02
N GLY A 388 -2.20 -7.76 2.51
CA GLY A 388 -2.49 -7.08 1.25
C GLY A 388 -2.31 -7.96 0.00
N SER A 389 -1.65 -9.12 0.11
CA SER A 389 -1.41 -10.06 -1.00
C SER A 389 -1.41 -11.54 -0.57
N HIS A 390 -1.58 -11.83 0.72
CA HIS A 390 -1.50 -13.18 1.24
C HIS A 390 -2.41 -13.34 2.46
N TYR A 391 -3.06 -14.52 2.55
CA TYR A 391 -3.90 -14.93 3.67
C TYR A 391 -3.24 -16.07 4.44
N ARG A 392 -3.29 -16.00 5.77
CA ARG A 392 -2.85 -17.08 6.68
C ARG A 392 -3.85 -17.28 7.81
N VAL A 393 -3.95 -18.49 8.34
CA VAL A 393 -4.88 -18.77 9.43
C VAL A 393 -4.29 -18.30 10.74
N ILE A 394 -5.04 -17.47 11.47
CA ILE A 394 -4.78 -17.18 12.87
C ILE A 394 -5.56 -18.20 13.70
N THR A 395 -4.85 -18.96 14.52
CA THR A 395 -5.49 -19.88 15.47
C THR A 395 -5.68 -19.21 16.83
N TYR A 396 -6.71 -19.65 17.55
CA TYR A 396 -6.87 -19.36 18.97
C TYR A 396 -7.02 -20.68 19.73
N LYS A 397 -6.16 -20.93 20.71
CA LYS A 397 -6.07 -22.21 21.44
C LYS A 397 -5.97 -23.42 20.49
N ASN A 398 -5.11 -23.29 19.48
CA ASN A 398 -4.87 -24.28 18.42
C ASN A 398 -6.07 -24.59 17.50
N LYS A 399 -7.17 -23.83 17.59
CA LYS A 399 -8.30 -23.92 16.66
C LYS A 399 -8.22 -22.82 15.61
N GLY A 400 -8.31 -23.19 14.34
CA GLY A 400 -8.35 -22.28 13.18
C GLY A 400 -9.77 -21.95 12.72
N ALA A 401 -10.76 -22.77 13.08
CA ALA A 401 -12.18 -22.49 12.93
C ALA A 401 -12.85 -22.52 14.32
N LEU A 402 -13.64 -21.49 14.63
CA LEU A 402 -14.19 -21.24 15.97
C LEU A 402 -15.70 -21.04 15.86
N THR A 403 -16.50 -21.62 16.74
CA THR A 403 -17.88 -21.16 16.94
C THR A 403 -17.90 -19.78 17.61
N PHE A 404 -19.03 -19.08 17.61
CA PHE A 404 -19.14 -17.79 18.31
C PHE A 404 -18.77 -17.90 19.80
N LYS A 405 -19.09 -19.02 20.45
CA LYS A 405 -18.74 -19.28 21.86
C LYS A 405 -17.25 -19.44 22.08
N GLU A 406 -16.53 -19.94 21.07
CA GLU A 406 -15.08 -20.18 21.14
C GLU A 406 -14.25 -18.97 20.72
N LEU A 407 -14.86 -17.99 20.01
CA LEU A 407 -14.22 -16.70 19.78
C LEU A 407 -13.82 -16.06 21.12
N SER A 408 -12.59 -15.56 21.20
CA SER A 408 -12.16 -14.86 22.39
C SER A 408 -13.00 -13.60 22.62
N TYR A 409 -13.23 -13.27 23.89
CA TYR A 409 -13.94 -12.06 24.30
C TYR A 409 -13.35 -10.80 23.66
N ASP A 410 -12.01 -10.69 23.60
CA ASP A 410 -11.34 -9.52 23.04
C ASP A 410 -11.57 -9.35 21.55
N VAL A 411 -11.69 -10.45 20.79
CA VAL A 411 -12.07 -10.39 19.36
C VAL A 411 -13.51 -9.88 19.22
N LYS A 412 -14.44 -10.39 20.04
CA LYS A 412 -15.84 -9.95 20.03
C LYS A 412 -15.95 -8.45 20.33
N VAL A 413 -15.26 -7.96 21.36
CA VAL A 413 -15.23 -6.54 21.73
C VAL A 413 -14.63 -5.69 20.61
N LYS A 414 -13.51 -6.12 20.00
CA LYS A 414 -12.92 -5.35 18.90
C LYS A 414 -13.83 -5.29 17.67
N ILE A 415 -14.52 -6.37 17.31
CA ILE A 415 -15.49 -6.38 16.19
C ILE A 415 -16.67 -5.46 16.51
N MET A 416 -17.19 -5.51 17.74
CA MET A 416 -18.26 -4.62 18.19
C MET A 416 -17.82 -3.15 18.05
N ASP A 417 -16.66 -2.78 18.61
CA ASP A 417 -16.15 -1.40 18.60
C ASP A 417 -15.74 -0.89 17.21
N LYS A 418 -15.25 -1.78 16.33
CA LYS A 418 -14.68 -1.38 15.02
C LYS A 418 -15.68 -1.49 13.88
N CYS A 419 -16.50 -2.53 13.90
CA CYS A 419 -17.38 -2.87 12.80
C CYS A 419 -18.82 -2.56 13.12
N MET A 420 -19.34 -3.00 14.27
CA MET A 420 -20.76 -2.82 14.59
C MET A 420 -21.13 -1.37 14.94
N GLU A 421 -20.31 -0.67 15.73
CA GLU A 421 -20.53 0.75 16.07
C GLU A 421 -20.59 1.66 14.85
N ARG A 422 -20.23 1.17 13.65
CA ARG A 422 -20.16 1.92 12.40
C ARG A 422 -20.98 1.33 11.28
N LEU A 423 -21.73 0.25 11.55
CA LEU A 423 -22.44 -0.52 10.52
C LEU A 423 -21.50 -0.93 9.35
N ALA A 424 -20.25 -1.26 9.65
CA ALA A 424 -19.25 -1.60 8.65
C ALA A 424 -19.19 -3.12 8.43
N GLY A 425 -19.32 -3.52 7.16
CA GLY A 425 -19.29 -4.92 6.73
C GLY A 425 -20.45 -5.77 7.27
N PRO A 426 -20.48 -7.09 7.02
CA PRO A 426 -21.64 -7.93 7.33
C PRO A 426 -21.86 -8.20 8.84
N PHE A 427 -21.00 -7.71 9.74
CA PHE A 427 -21.13 -8.02 11.18
C PHE A 427 -22.44 -7.52 11.79
N TYR A 428 -23.02 -6.43 11.28
CA TYR A 428 -24.29 -5.91 11.78
C TYR A 428 -25.52 -6.72 11.36
N ILE A 429 -25.41 -7.69 10.43
CA ILE A 429 -26.49 -8.63 10.10
C ILE A 429 -26.38 -9.96 10.85
N ILE A 430 -25.31 -10.16 11.64
CA ILE A 430 -25.09 -11.38 12.42
C ILE A 430 -25.80 -11.29 13.79
N PRO A 431 -26.80 -12.15 14.09
CA PRO A 431 -27.59 -12.06 15.32
C PRO A 431 -26.75 -12.17 16.61
N GLU A 432 -25.78 -13.07 16.65
CA GLU A 432 -24.93 -13.30 17.85
C GLU A 432 -24.15 -12.05 18.24
N PHE A 433 -23.68 -11.29 17.24
CA PHE A 433 -23.01 -10.01 17.44
C PHE A 433 -23.98 -8.91 17.89
N LYS A 434 -25.21 -8.87 17.37
CA LYS A 434 -26.27 -7.95 17.85
C LYS A 434 -26.60 -8.21 19.32
N GLU A 435 -26.74 -9.48 19.68
CA GLU A 435 -27.00 -9.89 21.06
C GLU A 435 -25.84 -9.51 21.98
N PHE A 436 -24.60 -9.81 21.59
CA PHE A 436 -23.40 -9.41 22.33
C PHE A 436 -23.34 -7.89 22.55
N MET A 437 -23.60 -7.08 21.53
CA MET A 437 -23.65 -5.62 21.64
C MET A 437 -24.71 -5.14 22.64
N ASN A 438 -25.89 -5.77 22.64
CA ASN A 438 -26.96 -5.48 23.60
C ASN A 438 -26.57 -5.84 25.03
N THR A 439 -25.90 -6.97 25.26
CA THR A 439 -25.40 -7.35 26.59
C THR A 439 -24.38 -6.34 27.15
N MET A 440 -23.60 -5.72 26.26
CA MET A 440 -22.66 -4.65 26.58
C MET A 440 -23.33 -3.27 26.77
N LYS A 441 -24.67 -3.21 26.70
CA LYS A 441 -25.50 -1.99 26.80
C LYS A 441 -25.12 -0.92 25.78
N LYS A 442 -24.55 -1.31 24.65
CA LYS A 442 -24.31 -0.42 23.50
C LYS A 442 -25.50 -0.49 22.56
N ARG A 443 -25.85 0.63 21.92
CA ARG A 443 -26.89 0.67 20.88
C ARG A 443 -26.21 0.76 19.52
N LEU A 444 -26.77 0.07 18.53
CA LEU A 444 -26.39 0.30 17.14
C LEU A 444 -26.63 1.79 16.81
N PRO A 445 -25.73 2.43 16.06
CA PRO A 445 -25.98 3.76 15.55
C PRO A 445 -27.25 3.75 14.68
N SER A 446 -27.93 4.89 14.59
CA SER A 446 -29.00 5.05 13.60
C SER A 446 -28.40 4.81 12.22
N PRO A 447 -29.05 4.03 11.33
CA PRO A 447 -28.59 3.92 9.96
C PRO A 447 -28.54 5.33 9.38
N TYR A 448 -27.33 5.84 9.16
CA TYR A 448 -27.14 7.01 8.31
C TYR A 448 -27.64 6.60 6.94
N THR A 449 -28.42 7.45 6.29
CA THR A 449 -28.63 7.42 4.85
C THR A 449 -27.28 7.70 4.20
N SER A 450 -26.43 6.68 4.13
CA SER A 450 -25.25 6.67 3.29
C SER A 450 -25.78 6.86 1.88
N ILE A 451 -25.44 8.00 1.28
CA ILE A 451 -25.68 8.25 -0.14
C ILE A 451 -24.93 7.14 -0.86
N MET A 452 -25.67 6.15 -1.36
CA MET A 452 -25.13 4.86 -1.78
C MET A 452 -24.16 4.97 -2.97
N ASP A 453 -23.98 6.15 -3.57
CA ASP A 453 -23.26 6.33 -4.84
C ASP A 453 -22.07 7.30 -4.72
N THR A 454 -21.49 7.48 -3.53
CA THR A 454 -20.34 8.39 -3.35
C THR A 454 -19.08 7.66 -2.94
N THR A 455 -17.97 7.94 -3.66
CA THR A 455 -16.63 7.51 -3.24
C THR A 455 -16.27 8.22 -1.93
N VAL A 456 -15.81 7.45 -0.94
CA VAL A 456 -15.46 7.92 0.40
C VAL A 456 -14.03 7.52 0.72
N PHE A 457 -13.21 8.50 1.14
CA PHE A 457 -11.92 8.24 1.76
C PHE A 457 -11.91 8.65 3.21
N GLN A 458 -11.14 7.93 4.01
CA GLN A 458 -11.04 8.16 5.43
C GLN A 458 -9.57 8.33 5.84
N PHE A 459 -9.29 9.37 6.62
CA PHE A 459 -7.93 9.67 7.03
C PHE A 459 -7.82 10.20 8.46
N TYR A 460 -6.62 10.04 9.02
CA TYR A 460 -6.17 10.67 10.25
C TYR A 460 -4.65 10.55 10.39
N HIS A 461 -4.09 11.17 11.43
CA HIS A 461 -2.65 11.23 11.68
C HIS A 461 -1.88 9.89 11.73
N LYS A 462 -2.54 8.75 12.04
CA LYS A 462 -1.92 7.40 12.02
C LYS A 462 -2.41 6.50 10.89
N SER A 463 -3.14 7.04 9.91
CA SER A 463 -3.55 6.28 8.74
C SER A 463 -2.34 5.62 8.10
N ALA A 464 -2.41 4.32 7.85
CA ALA A 464 -1.38 3.66 7.05
C ALA A 464 -1.47 4.02 5.55
N ASP A 465 -0.36 3.85 4.86
CA ASP A 465 -0.26 4.04 3.40
C ASP A 465 -1.01 2.94 2.65
N LYS A 466 -0.94 1.73 3.19
CA LYS A 466 -1.72 0.58 2.76
C LYS A 466 -3.04 0.51 3.54
N PRO A 467 -4.06 -0.18 3.01
CA PRO A 467 -4.15 -0.74 1.67
C PRO A 467 -4.34 0.35 0.59
N ALA A 468 -4.45 -0.08 -0.68
CA ALA A 468 -4.73 0.80 -1.81
C ALA A 468 -5.95 1.71 -1.56
N PRO A 469 -6.04 2.89 -2.22
CA PRO A 469 -7.19 3.79 -2.09
C PRO A 469 -8.52 3.04 -2.30
N GLY A 470 -9.48 3.25 -1.40
CA GLY A 470 -10.81 2.63 -1.45
C GLY A 470 -10.89 1.25 -0.79
N LYS A 471 -9.75 0.60 -0.51
CA LYS A 471 -9.68 -0.66 0.23
C LYS A 471 -9.47 -0.44 1.75
N GLY A 472 -9.33 0.81 2.20
CA GLY A 472 -9.10 1.15 3.61
C GLY A 472 -10.34 1.01 4.49
N VAL A 473 -10.15 0.89 5.81
CA VAL A 473 -11.26 0.84 6.78
C VAL A 473 -12.04 2.15 6.76
N GLY A 474 -13.35 2.07 6.47
CA GLY A 474 -14.24 3.23 6.34
C GLY A 474 -14.15 3.93 4.99
N GLU A 475 -13.45 3.34 4.02
CA GLU A 475 -13.42 3.80 2.64
C GLU A 475 -14.42 3.02 1.78
N LYS A 476 -14.92 3.68 0.74
CA LYS A 476 -15.78 3.08 -0.28
C LYS A 476 -15.39 3.65 -1.63
N ILE A 477 -15.26 2.80 -2.62
CA ILE A 477 -15.07 3.17 -4.01
C ILE A 477 -15.88 2.22 -4.87
N ASP A 478 -16.60 2.76 -5.85
CA ASP A 478 -17.26 1.90 -6.83
C ASP A 478 -16.22 1.42 -7.84
N ASN A 479 -16.39 0.20 -8.35
CA ASN A 479 -15.38 -0.45 -9.18
C ASN A 479 -15.02 0.39 -10.43
N ASP A 480 -16.01 1.04 -11.04
CA ASP A 480 -15.83 1.91 -12.21
C ASP A 480 -15.02 3.18 -11.87
N ALA A 481 -15.15 3.67 -10.64
CA ALA A 481 -14.46 4.84 -10.14
C ALA A 481 -13.03 4.52 -9.65
N SER A 482 -12.67 3.25 -9.45
CA SER A 482 -11.37 2.85 -8.90
C SER A 482 -10.17 3.43 -9.65
N LEU A 483 -10.30 3.58 -10.97
CA LEU A 483 -9.28 4.12 -11.87
C LEU A 483 -9.04 5.62 -11.67
N ASP A 484 -10.07 6.37 -11.26
CA ASP A 484 -9.98 7.82 -11.04
C ASP A 484 -9.03 8.18 -9.89
N PHE A 485 -8.79 7.25 -8.97
CA PHE A 485 -8.02 7.50 -7.74
C PHE A 485 -6.70 6.77 -7.70
N ILE A 486 -6.28 6.19 -8.82
CA ILE A 486 -5.04 5.40 -8.91
C ILE A 486 -3.81 6.22 -8.51
N GLU A 487 -3.80 7.53 -8.83
CA GLU A 487 -2.71 8.45 -8.49
C GLU A 487 -2.41 8.45 -6.98
N LEU A 488 -3.43 8.35 -6.13
CA LEU A 488 -3.26 8.33 -4.67
C LEU A 488 -2.42 7.13 -4.20
N LYS A 489 -2.46 5.99 -4.90
CA LYS A 489 -1.66 4.79 -4.56
C LYS A 489 -0.16 5.09 -4.60
N HIS A 490 0.27 6.01 -5.46
CA HIS A 490 1.68 6.35 -5.70
C HIS A 490 2.14 7.57 -4.91
N ILE A 491 1.28 8.14 -4.06
CA ILE A 491 1.61 9.22 -3.16
C ILE A 491 1.83 8.60 -1.77
N PRO A 492 3.08 8.46 -1.29
CA PRO A 492 3.34 7.95 0.04
C PRO A 492 2.63 8.81 1.09
N ASN A 493 2.03 8.15 2.08
CA ASN A 493 1.33 8.79 3.19
C ASN A 493 0.21 9.75 2.77
N TRP A 494 -0.42 9.55 1.60
CA TRP A 494 -1.47 10.45 1.11
C TRP A 494 -2.58 10.70 2.13
N ARG A 495 -3.06 9.66 2.83
CA ARG A 495 -4.08 9.79 3.89
C ARG A 495 -3.59 10.71 5.01
N ARG A 496 -2.38 10.49 5.54
CA ARG A 496 -1.82 11.30 6.62
C ARG A 496 -1.52 12.73 6.18
N LYS A 497 -1.10 12.93 4.93
CA LYS A 497 -0.86 14.25 4.32
C LYS A 497 -2.11 15.13 4.32
N LEU A 498 -3.31 14.55 4.32
CA LEU A 498 -4.58 15.29 4.45
C LEU A 498 -4.84 15.82 5.88
N ASP A 499 -4.21 15.24 6.91
CA ASP A 499 -4.43 15.60 8.31
C ASP A 499 -3.75 16.93 8.72
N ASN A 500 -4.36 17.65 9.67
CA ASN A 500 -3.84 18.92 10.18
C ASN A 500 -2.52 18.81 10.94
N THR A 501 -2.26 17.64 11.51
CA THR A 501 -1.03 17.34 12.26
C THR A 501 0.12 16.98 11.34
N TRP A 502 -0.11 16.81 10.03
CA TRP A 502 0.98 16.64 9.08
C TRP A 502 1.87 17.89 9.05
N ILE A 503 3.16 17.70 9.34
CA ILE A 503 4.15 18.77 9.36
C ILE A 503 4.49 19.16 7.92
N ALA A 504 4.15 20.40 7.57
CA ALA A 504 4.43 21.01 6.28
C ALA A 504 4.48 22.52 6.51
N PRO A 505 5.66 23.11 6.78
CA PRO A 505 5.76 24.50 7.19
C PRO A 505 5.22 25.46 6.13
N PHE A 506 4.40 26.44 6.51
CA PHE A 506 3.86 27.46 5.60
C PHE A 506 3.84 28.84 6.27
N GLU A 507 3.80 29.89 5.45
CA GLU A 507 3.70 31.28 5.91
C GLU A 507 2.23 31.72 5.94
N LEU A 508 1.76 32.28 7.06
CA LEU A 508 0.40 32.82 7.19
C LEU A 508 0.34 33.83 8.33
N ASP A 509 -0.34 34.96 8.10
CA ASP A 509 -0.43 36.08 9.05
C ASP A 509 0.94 36.51 9.59
N ASP A 510 1.90 36.73 8.68
CA ASP A 510 3.26 37.21 8.95
C ASP A 510 4.13 36.30 9.82
N HIS A 511 3.74 35.03 9.98
CA HIS A 511 4.47 34.04 10.76
C HIS A 511 4.57 32.70 10.04
N ARG A 512 5.58 31.93 10.44
CA ARG A 512 5.83 30.59 9.92
C ARG A 512 5.22 29.56 10.86
N TRP A 513 4.38 28.68 10.33
CA TRP A 513 3.68 27.65 11.10
C TRP A 513 4.12 26.27 10.67
N ASN A 514 4.39 25.37 11.61
CA ASN A 514 4.90 24.04 11.29
C ASN A 514 3.79 23.10 10.73
N SER A 515 2.52 23.35 11.08
CA SER A 515 1.36 22.65 10.52
C SER A 515 0.07 23.45 10.69
N VAL A 516 -1.01 22.96 10.06
CA VAL A 516 -2.37 23.54 10.20
C VAL A 516 -2.84 23.50 11.65
N GLU A 517 -2.51 22.42 12.36
CA GLU A 517 -2.84 22.28 13.78
C GLU A 517 -2.20 23.38 14.63
N HIS A 518 -0.94 23.75 14.37
CA HIS A 518 -0.25 24.82 15.12
C HIS A 518 -0.99 26.16 14.97
N TYR A 519 -1.25 26.59 13.72
CA TYR A 519 -1.94 27.86 13.46
C TYR A 519 -3.36 27.87 14.03
N TYR A 520 -4.11 26.77 13.87
CA TYR A 520 -5.47 26.65 14.39
C TYR A 520 -5.51 26.78 15.93
N GLN A 521 -4.57 26.13 16.62
CA GLN A 521 -4.49 26.14 18.08
C GLN A 521 -4.00 27.50 18.61
N ALA A 522 -3.02 28.10 17.94
CA ALA A 522 -2.55 29.46 18.24
C ALA A 522 -3.69 30.47 18.16
N SER A 523 -4.45 30.42 17.06
CA SER A 523 -5.51 31.39 16.72
C SER A 523 -6.60 31.51 17.77
N LYS A 524 -6.75 30.53 18.67
CA LYS A 524 -7.64 30.59 19.84
C LYS A 524 -7.28 31.70 20.83
N PHE A 525 -6.08 32.26 20.74
CA PHE A 525 -5.50 33.21 21.68
C PHE A 525 -5.10 34.53 21.00
N LYS A 526 -5.37 34.69 19.70
CA LYS A 526 -4.85 35.78 18.88
C LYS A 526 -5.32 37.16 19.37
N GLU A 527 -6.56 37.28 19.82
CA GLU A 527 -7.16 38.58 20.14
C GLU A 527 -6.80 39.03 21.56
N ASN A 528 -6.95 38.15 22.56
CA ASN A 528 -6.77 38.55 23.96
C ASN A 528 -5.39 38.19 24.55
N ASN A 529 -4.64 37.29 23.90
CA ASN A 529 -3.36 36.80 24.41
C ASN A 529 -2.30 36.67 23.29
N PRO A 530 -1.96 37.76 22.58
CA PRO A 530 -1.11 37.73 21.39
C PRO A 530 0.31 37.19 21.66
N HIS A 531 0.89 37.46 22.84
CA HIS A 531 2.19 36.86 23.21
C HIS A 531 2.12 35.33 23.35
N PHE A 532 0.98 34.79 23.81
CA PHE A 532 0.80 33.34 23.91
C PHE A 532 0.49 32.71 22.55
N TYR A 533 -0.24 33.41 21.68
CA TYR A 533 -0.42 33.04 20.28
C TYR A 533 0.92 32.78 19.59
N LEU A 534 1.91 33.66 19.79
CA LEU A 534 3.23 33.53 19.15
C LEU A 534 4.03 32.30 19.63
N LYS A 535 3.74 31.73 20.81
CA LYS A 535 4.43 30.51 21.30
C LYS A 535 4.25 29.28 20.41
N PHE A 536 3.19 29.28 19.59
CA PHE A 536 2.90 28.23 18.64
C PHE A 536 3.58 28.44 17.28
N ALA A 537 4.09 29.66 17.01
CA ALA A 537 4.71 30.01 15.74
C ALA A 537 6.17 29.52 15.70
N LEU A 538 6.55 28.91 14.58
CA LEU A 538 7.85 28.25 14.40
C LEU A 538 8.99 29.27 14.30
N ASP A 539 8.76 30.40 13.62
CA ASP A 539 9.71 31.51 13.48
C ASP A 539 9.95 32.22 14.81
N ALA A 540 8.90 32.44 15.60
CA ALA A 540 9.02 33.13 16.89
C ALA A 540 9.63 32.23 17.98
N ASN A 541 9.38 30.92 17.94
CA ASN A 541 9.78 29.99 19.00
C ASN A 541 10.38 28.68 18.45
N PRO A 542 11.47 28.73 17.65
CA PRO A 542 12.00 27.60 16.89
C PRO A 542 12.62 26.48 17.74
N ASN A 543 12.67 26.64 19.06
CA ASN A 543 13.22 25.64 19.99
C ASN A 543 12.19 25.12 21.00
N GLU A 544 10.95 25.63 20.99
CA GLU A 544 9.90 25.15 21.88
C GLU A 544 9.12 23.99 21.25
N ASP A 545 8.80 22.99 22.07
CA ASP A 545 8.01 21.84 21.61
C ASP A 545 6.61 22.26 21.11
N MET A 546 6.05 23.35 21.65
CA MET A 546 4.73 23.87 21.29
C MET A 546 4.65 24.36 19.83
N SER A 547 5.78 24.77 19.24
CA SER A 547 5.85 25.21 17.84
C SER A 547 6.29 24.11 16.87
N LYS A 548 6.80 22.99 17.39
CA LYS A 548 7.31 21.84 16.61
C LYS A 548 6.34 20.68 16.57
N ASP A 549 5.78 20.30 17.72
CA ASP A 549 4.94 19.12 17.88
C ASP A 549 3.45 19.51 17.83
N PRO A 550 2.73 19.09 16.77
CA PRO A 550 1.32 19.42 16.59
C PRO A 550 0.41 18.83 17.67
N PHE A 551 0.81 17.74 18.33
CA PHE A 551 0.04 17.15 19.43
C PHE A 551 0.20 17.97 20.71
N ILE A 552 1.40 18.51 20.97
CA ILE A 552 1.63 19.43 22.09
C ILE A 552 0.88 20.74 21.85
N ALA A 553 0.89 21.27 20.63
CA ALA A 553 0.08 22.42 20.24
C ALA A 553 -1.41 22.17 20.49
N LYS A 554 -1.93 21.03 20.02
CA LYS A 554 -3.33 20.61 20.21
C LYS A 554 -3.73 20.53 21.68
N ASP A 555 -2.92 19.89 22.50
CA ASP A 555 -3.18 19.70 23.93
C ASP A 555 -3.10 21.01 24.70
N THR A 556 -2.16 21.89 24.36
CA THR A 556 -2.01 23.21 24.97
C THR A 556 -3.17 24.14 24.61
N GLY A 557 -3.61 24.13 23.35
CA GLY A 557 -4.77 24.89 22.86
C GLY A 557 -6.13 24.26 23.20
N SER A 558 -6.15 23.09 23.83
CA SER A 558 -7.37 22.42 24.29
C SER A 558 -8.04 23.16 25.45
N LYS A 559 -9.29 22.81 25.77
CA LYS A 559 -10.02 23.37 26.93
C LYS A 559 -9.25 23.20 28.25
N LEU A 560 -8.55 22.08 28.42
CA LEU A 560 -7.78 21.77 29.64
C LEU A 560 -6.40 22.43 29.65
N GLY A 561 -5.78 22.61 28.47
CA GLY A 561 -4.45 23.18 28.33
C GLY A 561 -3.35 22.31 28.95
N LYS A 562 -3.52 20.99 28.89
CA LYS A 562 -2.63 20.01 29.52
C LYS A 562 -2.15 18.99 28.49
N HIS A 563 -0.87 18.65 28.53
CA HIS A 563 -0.28 17.55 27.78
C HIS A 563 0.22 16.49 28.77
N LYS A 564 -0.20 15.23 28.60
CA LYS A 564 0.19 14.11 29.50
C LYS A 564 0.01 14.43 31.00
N GLY A 565 -1.07 15.14 31.35
CA GLY A 565 -1.39 15.54 32.73
C GLY A 565 -0.68 16.81 33.22
N GLN A 566 0.42 17.22 32.59
CA GLN A 566 1.12 18.46 32.89
C GLN A 566 0.41 19.66 32.26
N ARG A 567 0.21 20.73 33.03
CA ARG A 567 -0.38 21.98 32.51
C ARG A 567 0.69 22.78 31.75
N LEU A 568 0.43 23.04 30.47
CA LEU A 568 1.30 23.84 29.60
C LEU A 568 0.72 25.24 29.35
N ARG A 569 -0.62 25.36 29.31
CA ARG A 569 -1.29 26.67 29.23
C ARG A 569 -1.58 27.20 30.64
N PRO A 570 -1.06 28.39 31.00
CA PRO A 570 -1.41 29.06 32.25
C PRO A 570 -2.92 29.27 32.38
N THR A 571 -3.43 29.25 33.61
CA THR A 571 -4.88 29.25 33.88
C THR A 571 -5.57 30.56 33.50
N GLU A 572 -4.85 31.66 33.56
CA GLU A 572 -5.23 33.03 33.21
C GLU A 572 -5.40 33.21 31.70
N ILE A 573 -4.69 32.42 30.90
CA ILE A 573 -4.77 32.47 29.43
C ILE A 573 -6.00 31.69 28.98
N LYS A 574 -7.07 32.42 28.65
CA LYS A 574 -8.34 31.85 28.17
C LYS A 574 -8.40 31.84 26.65
N ILE A 575 -9.20 30.91 26.12
CA ILE A 575 -9.57 30.92 24.70
C ILE A 575 -10.44 32.15 24.46
N ASP A 576 -10.19 32.84 23.36
CA ASP A 576 -10.95 34.00 22.94
C ASP A 576 -12.45 33.64 22.85
N PRO A 577 -13.36 34.41 23.50
CA PRO A 577 -14.78 34.06 23.61
C PRO A 577 -15.47 33.86 22.25
N ASN A 578 -15.04 34.59 21.22
CA ASN A 578 -15.63 34.56 19.88
C ASN A 578 -15.08 33.43 18.98
N PHE A 579 -14.08 32.66 19.41
CA PHE A 579 -13.39 31.71 18.54
C PHE A 579 -14.35 30.65 17.97
N TYR A 580 -15.21 30.09 18.82
CA TYR A 580 -16.19 29.07 18.43
C TYR A 580 -17.46 29.65 17.79
N SER A 581 -17.61 30.97 17.71
CA SER A 581 -18.75 31.66 17.07
C SER A 581 -18.60 31.80 15.54
N GLY A 582 -17.95 30.82 14.90
CA GLY A 582 -17.68 30.79 13.45
C GLY A 582 -16.23 31.06 13.05
N ARG A 583 -15.44 31.79 13.86
CA ARG A 583 -14.04 32.12 13.55
C ARG A 583 -13.17 30.86 13.36
N HIS A 584 -13.38 29.82 14.15
CA HIS A 584 -12.70 28.54 14.04
C HIS A 584 -12.75 27.93 12.63
N LYS A 585 -13.89 27.96 11.93
CA LYS A 585 -14.01 27.44 10.56
C LYS A 585 -13.20 28.26 9.56
N VAL A 586 -13.28 29.59 9.68
CA VAL A 586 -12.53 30.53 8.81
C VAL A 586 -11.03 30.35 8.98
N ILE A 587 -10.56 30.27 10.23
CA ILE A 587 -9.14 30.05 10.56
C ILE A 587 -8.66 28.70 10.03
N LEU A 588 -9.46 27.64 10.20
CA LEU A 588 -9.11 26.32 9.71
C LEU A 588 -8.98 26.31 8.18
N LYS A 589 -9.96 26.89 7.46
CA LYS A 589 -9.92 26.99 6.00
C LYS A 589 -8.73 27.80 5.50
N LYS A 590 -8.42 28.94 6.13
CA LYS A 590 -7.22 29.75 5.79
C LYS A 590 -5.93 28.96 5.92
N ALA A 591 -5.79 28.20 7.01
CA ALA A 591 -4.60 27.38 7.25
C ALA A 591 -4.48 26.21 6.27
N LEU A 592 -5.59 25.52 6.00
CA LEU A 592 -5.65 24.46 5.00
C LEU A 592 -5.25 25.01 3.63
N PHE A 593 -5.84 26.12 3.20
CA PHE A 593 -5.49 26.77 1.94
C PHE A 593 -4.01 27.15 1.90
N ALA A 594 -3.46 27.77 2.96
CA ALA A 594 -2.04 28.10 3.01
C ALA A 594 -1.13 26.87 2.87
N LYS A 595 -1.40 25.79 3.63
CA LYS A 595 -0.68 24.51 3.53
C LYS A 595 -0.71 23.95 2.11
N PHE A 596 -1.91 23.81 1.53
CA PHE A 596 -2.05 23.15 0.23
C PHE A 596 -1.67 24.04 -0.96
N ASN A 597 -1.74 25.36 -0.84
CA ASN A 597 -1.34 26.28 -1.91
C ASN A 597 0.18 26.48 -1.99
N GLN A 598 0.88 26.47 -0.85
CA GLN A 598 2.34 26.71 -0.80
C GLN A 598 3.17 25.43 -1.02
N HIS A 599 2.54 24.26 -1.02
CA HIS A 599 3.21 22.96 -1.20
C HIS A 599 2.66 22.22 -2.42
N PRO A 600 3.34 22.28 -3.60
CA PRO A 600 2.84 21.68 -4.84
C PRO A 600 2.48 20.20 -4.74
N GLU A 601 3.27 19.40 -4.04
CA GLU A 601 3.01 17.96 -3.84
C GLU A 601 1.77 17.70 -2.97
N LEU A 602 1.56 18.51 -1.93
CA LEU A 602 0.36 18.41 -1.10
C LEU A 602 -0.85 18.88 -1.88
N LYS A 603 -0.73 19.96 -2.66
CA LYS A 603 -1.77 20.42 -3.59
C LYS A 603 -2.23 19.27 -4.49
N GLN A 604 -1.28 18.61 -5.13
CA GLN A 604 -1.53 17.47 -6.00
C GLN A 604 -2.20 16.33 -5.23
N THR A 605 -1.72 16.00 -4.02
CA THR A 605 -2.33 14.99 -3.15
C THR A 605 -3.81 15.28 -2.88
N LEU A 606 -4.15 16.53 -2.55
CA LEU A 606 -5.55 16.93 -2.30
C LEU A 606 -6.39 16.90 -3.57
N LEU A 607 -5.85 17.33 -4.70
CA LEU A 607 -6.57 17.32 -5.98
C LEU A 607 -6.81 15.90 -6.51
N ALA A 608 -5.88 14.97 -6.29
CA ALA A 608 -5.99 13.56 -6.65
C ALA A 608 -7.12 12.83 -5.89
N THR A 609 -7.66 13.42 -4.81
CA THR A 609 -8.88 12.92 -4.15
C THR A 609 -10.18 13.24 -4.91
N GLN A 610 -10.07 13.89 -6.07
CA GLN A 610 -11.18 14.21 -6.97
C GLN A 610 -12.47 14.71 -6.28
N SER A 611 -13.63 14.13 -6.59
CA SER A 611 -14.93 14.45 -5.99
C SER A 611 -15.23 13.65 -4.71
N ALA A 612 -14.31 12.80 -4.26
CA ALA A 612 -14.55 11.92 -3.12
C ALA A 612 -14.92 12.69 -1.86
N LEU A 613 -15.83 12.12 -1.06
CA LEU A 613 -16.10 12.55 0.29
C LEU A 613 -14.88 12.26 1.17
N LEU A 614 -14.34 13.28 1.83
CA LEU A 614 -13.19 13.14 2.72
C LEU A 614 -13.66 13.12 4.17
N ASN A 615 -13.54 11.97 4.83
CA ASN A 615 -13.91 11.79 6.23
C ASN A 615 -12.69 11.80 7.14
N GLN A 616 -12.76 12.56 8.23
CA GLN A 616 -11.80 12.46 9.32
C GLN A 616 -12.20 11.33 10.25
N PHE A 617 -11.28 10.39 10.47
CA PHE A 617 -11.47 9.33 11.45
C PHE A 617 -11.41 9.89 12.88
N ILE A 618 -12.40 9.51 13.70
CA ILE A 618 -12.45 9.83 15.13
C ILE A 618 -12.56 8.52 15.90
N LYS A 619 -11.64 8.31 16.85
CA LYS A 619 -11.64 7.10 17.67
C LYS A 619 -12.92 7.03 18.52
N ALA A 620 -13.58 5.86 18.50
CA ALA A 620 -14.81 5.58 19.25
C ALA A 620 -15.95 6.58 18.95
N SER A 621 -16.03 7.07 17.72
CA SER A 621 -17.11 7.91 17.22
C SER A 621 -17.28 7.69 15.72
N GLU A 622 -18.40 8.14 15.18
CA GLU A 622 -18.61 8.14 13.74
C GLU A 622 -17.57 9.05 13.04
N PRO A 623 -17.03 8.63 11.88
CA PRO A 623 -16.21 9.49 11.03
C PRO A 623 -17.00 10.75 10.65
N LYS A 624 -16.31 11.89 10.56
CA LYS A 624 -16.96 13.16 10.22
C LYS A 624 -16.51 13.65 8.86
N PRO A 625 -17.44 14.08 7.98
CA PRO A 625 -17.11 14.82 6.78
C PRO A 625 -16.22 16.00 7.09
N TYR A 626 -15.11 16.12 6.36
CA TYR A 626 -14.16 17.21 6.50
C TYR A 626 -14.46 18.29 5.46
N GLU A 627 -15.53 19.05 5.73
CA GLU A 627 -16.06 20.10 4.84
C GLU A 627 -14.99 21.12 4.44
N GLU A 628 -14.25 21.67 5.39
CA GLU A 628 -13.27 22.73 5.12
C GLU A 628 -12.14 22.28 4.18
N LEU A 629 -11.74 21.00 4.25
CA LEU A 629 -10.72 20.42 3.37
C LEU A 629 -11.27 20.24 1.94
N MET A 630 -12.51 19.78 1.82
CA MET A 630 -13.17 19.64 0.50
C MET A 630 -13.46 20.99 -0.15
N GLU A 631 -13.80 22.02 0.63
CA GLU A 631 -13.90 23.39 0.15
C GLU A 631 -12.54 23.92 -0.34
N THR A 632 -11.47 23.67 0.44
CA THR A 632 -10.10 24.03 0.05
C THR A 632 -9.71 23.37 -1.27
N ARG A 633 -10.05 22.08 -1.45
CA ARG A 633 -9.85 21.36 -2.71
C ARG A 633 -10.56 22.03 -3.88
N LYS A 634 -11.80 22.49 -3.68
CA LYS A 634 -12.58 23.18 -4.72
C LYS A 634 -11.96 24.53 -5.11
N GLU A 635 -11.40 25.26 -4.14
CA GLU A 635 -10.78 26.57 -4.36
C GLU A 635 -9.40 26.50 -5.04
N LEU A 636 -8.71 25.36 -4.91
CA LEU A 636 -7.38 25.13 -5.48
C LEU A 636 -7.37 24.61 -6.92
N ARG A 637 -8.53 24.17 -7.42
CA ARG A 637 -8.78 23.81 -8.83
C ARG A 637 -8.87 25.08 -9.66
#